data_AF-A0A2J6QIT5-F1
#
_entry.id   AF-A0A2J6QIT5-F1
#
_cell.length_a   1.000
_cell.length_b   1.000
_cell.length_c   1.000
_cell.angle_alpha   90.00
_cell.angle_beta   90.00
_cell.angle_gamma   90.00
#
_symmetry.space_group_name_H-M   'P 1'
#
loop_
_entity.id
_entity.type
_entity.pdbx_description
1 polymer ?
#
loop_
_entity_poly.entity_id
_entity_poly.type
_entity_poly.pdbx_seq_one_letter_code
_entity_poly.pdbx_strand_id
1 'polypeptide(L)'
;MPQEALSLVRKLEARSEKVALQLRRMETQMWGGSITRQELLQTTSLFQTLNKVPEPPKKNFLTPGVDSSHRLSIAREKEISSNLAFLSAVSDNNLHIMAVCVEEHAEEEGLTIRVASNTGDLSGVVRGFERIARVLEGAAKRGNPKLDDREALLREIVAMDFERILSRIRSRHSKRTRKTDGKTPLITQLSDTIRENSLKRKVNETGREKMQALQVLFARLEGISNLRGNRNEAEEVLAKIVKAAYEFTKATDLASALENLKINPSLKEHLPKAMTKLGQYFSAASDLVSAARDRSCRLFRNIRIEPFQIQVPPFIKESPCSSIPLALKKPKGNLQIRRIKEAEKSLQKRVSEITEGGRKVHAEVQLLFFYELHPNLPRPRFICSSKKACYLCNLFLHIHGGFLSPQTHGKLYDTWILPDWIEIPADRYPHFAMMTKDFKETLERKIEQDLRSTPKPYPDPDESFVLTDAHWSSTEISAIRTLTSEGSTSTLCQKPLLTEGTNITRQQLSDAEVQESAALTPPDLTKTFEGIPGNTILPSPEVVSLVAVRQKHLPYNKLITLAAPSLDIRLDGLSITIDFAEALSGRLFIAEDDESGEGIRVVDAKDIPTTSELEIHCAQESREVHFLLQNRGKEIIYIKFVWGE
;
A
#
# COMPACT_ATOMS: atom_id res chain seq x y z
N MET A 1 28.48 48.32 -38.63
CA MET A 1 27.23 48.01 -37.90
C MET A 1 27.18 48.79 -36.60
N PRO A 2 26.04 49.36 -36.18
CA PRO A 2 25.90 50.04 -34.88
C PRO A 2 26.23 49.07 -33.73
N GLN A 3 26.87 49.54 -32.66
CA GLN A 3 27.25 48.70 -31.52
C GLN A 3 26.06 47.96 -30.88
N GLU A 4 24.86 48.54 -30.94
CA GLU A 4 23.62 47.91 -30.47
C GLU A 4 23.21 46.69 -31.31
N ALA A 5 23.39 46.75 -32.64
CA ALA A 5 23.11 45.63 -33.53
C ALA A 5 24.09 44.45 -33.28
N LEU A 6 25.36 44.75 -33.02
CA LEU A 6 26.37 43.73 -32.68
C LEU A 6 26.05 43.04 -31.33
N SER A 7 25.59 43.82 -30.34
CA SER A 7 25.16 43.31 -29.04
C SER A 7 23.94 42.41 -29.14
N LEU A 8 22.96 42.77 -29.98
CA LEU A 8 21.78 41.97 -30.24
C LEU A 8 22.12 40.64 -30.93
N VAL A 9 22.99 40.67 -31.95
CA VAL A 9 23.46 39.47 -32.66
C VAL A 9 24.18 38.52 -31.70
N ARG A 10 25.12 39.02 -30.89
CA ARG A 10 25.81 38.19 -29.88
C ARG A 10 24.87 37.58 -28.86
N LYS A 11 23.83 38.30 -28.43
CA LYS A 11 22.79 37.77 -27.53
C LYS A 11 21.96 36.68 -28.20
N LEU A 12 21.66 36.83 -29.50
CA LEU A 12 20.92 35.84 -30.28
C LEU A 12 21.77 34.59 -30.56
N GLU A 13 23.05 34.75 -30.87
CA GLU A 13 24.02 33.66 -31.05
C GLU A 13 24.21 32.88 -29.74
N ALA A 14 24.45 33.56 -28.62
CA ALA A 14 24.57 32.92 -27.31
C ALA A 14 23.27 32.21 -26.89
N ARG A 15 22.09 32.78 -27.24
CA ARG A 15 20.80 32.11 -27.02
C ARG A 15 20.65 30.88 -27.92
N SER A 16 21.06 30.95 -29.17
CA SER A 16 21.04 29.85 -30.13
C SER A 16 21.96 28.69 -29.68
N GLU A 17 23.19 29.02 -29.28
CA GLU A 17 24.17 28.04 -28.79
C GLU A 17 23.71 27.40 -27.47
N LYS A 18 23.12 28.18 -26.56
CA LYS A 18 22.47 27.66 -25.34
C LYS A 18 21.35 26.68 -25.69
N VAL A 19 20.46 27.02 -26.62
CA VAL A 19 19.38 26.12 -27.08
C VAL A 19 19.93 24.85 -27.73
N ALA A 20 20.97 24.97 -28.57
CA ALA A 20 21.62 23.81 -29.21
C ALA A 20 22.31 22.88 -28.20
N LEU A 21 22.93 23.42 -27.15
CA LEU A 21 23.49 22.62 -26.06
C LEU A 21 22.39 21.94 -25.23
N GLN A 22 21.26 22.62 -25.01
CA GLN A 22 20.10 22.03 -24.32
C GLN A 22 19.52 20.84 -25.11
N LEU A 23 19.33 21.00 -26.42
CA LEU A 23 18.84 19.94 -27.31
C LEU A 23 19.79 18.73 -27.32
N ARG A 24 21.10 18.95 -27.48
CA ARG A 24 22.10 17.87 -27.42
C ARG A 24 22.05 17.09 -26.09
N ARG A 25 21.82 17.77 -24.97
CA ARG A 25 21.66 17.12 -23.66
C ARG A 25 20.34 16.36 -23.52
N MET A 26 19.29 16.73 -24.26
CA MET A 26 18.01 15.99 -24.30
C MET A 26 18.06 14.75 -25.19
N GLU A 27 18.86 14.80 -26.25
CA GLU A 27 19.14 13.70 -27.18
C GLU A 27 20.21 12.73 -26.64
N THR A 28 20.80 13.03 -25.49
CA THR A 28 21.74 12.12 -24.82
C THR A 28 21.00 10.86 -24.37
N GLN A 29 21.60 9.71 -24.65
CA GLN A 29 21.12 8.41 -24.22
C GLN A 29 21.12 8.29 -22.69
N MET A 30 19.99 7.85 -22.14
CA MET A 30 19.84 7.64 -20.70
C MET A 30 20.65 6.41 -20.29
N TRP A 31 21.61 6.61 -19.39
CA TRP A 31 22.48 5.56 -18.82
C TRP A 31 23.15 4.65 -19.86
N GLY A 32 23.57 5.21 -21.00
CA GLY A 32 24.22 4.44 -22.08
C GLY A 32 23.30 3.48 -22.84
N GLY A 33 21.98 3.55 -22.62
CA GLY A 33 20.98 2.75 -23.32
C GLY A 33 20.57 3.33 -24.67
N SER A 34 19.59 2.70 -25.32
CA SER A 34 19.08 3.18 -26.62
C SER A 34 18.02 4.28 -26.51
N ILE A 35 17.55 4.60 -25.30
CA ILE A 35 16.45 5.53 -25.07
C ILE A 35 16.98 6.88 -24.62
N THR A 36 16.53 7.95 -25.26
CA THR A 36 16.83 9.33 -24.89
C THR A 36 15.77 9.89 -23.95
N ARG A 37 16.14 10.92 -23.18
CA ARG A 37 15.19 11.65 -22.33
C ARG A 37 14.01 12.19 -23.16
N GLN A 38 14.30 12.73 -24.34
CA GLN A 38 13.30 13.29 -25.23
C GLN A 38 12.26 12.25 -25.65
N GLU A 39 12.69 11.08 -26.11
CA GLU A 39 11.77 9.99 -26.49
C GLU A 39 10.88 9.56 -25.33
N LEU A 40 11.44 9.42 -24.12
CA LEU A 40 10.64 9.02 -22.95
C LEU A 40 9.58 10.07 -22.61
N LEU A 41 9.96 11.36 -22.59
CA LEU A 41 9.03 12.45 -22.31
C LEU A 41 7.93 12.53 -23.37
N GLN A 42 8.22 12.20 -24.63
CA GLN A 42 7.23 12.14 -25.69
C GLN A 42 6.23 11.03 -25.47
N THR A 43 6.71 9.81 -25.20
CA THR A 43 5.86 8.66 -24.91
C THR A 43 4.94 8.93 -23.72
N THR A 44 5.45 9.45 -22.60
CA THR A 44 4.61 9.75 -21.43
C THR A 44 3.59 10.85 -21.71
N SER A 45 3.97 11.89 -22.46
CA SER A 45 3.09 13.03 -22.76
C SER A 45 1.99 12.67 -23.75
N LEU A 46 2.32 11.84 -24.75
CA LEU A 46 1.31 11.27 -25.65
C LEU A 46 0.33 10.42 -24.85
N PHE A 47 0.84 9.50 -24.02
CA PHE A 47 -0.03 8.58 -23.29
C PHE A 47 -1.04 9.31 -22.43
N GLN A 48 -0.60 10.34 -21.70
CA GLN A 48 -1.49 11.15 -20.88
C GLN A 48 -2.53 11.91 -21.71
N THR A 49 -2.19 12.32 -22.93
CA THR A 49 -3.11 13.01 -23.84
C THR A 49 -4.19 12.06 -24.37
N LEU A 50 -3.83 10.80 -24.62
CA LEU A 50 -4.79 9.76 -25.01
C LEU A 50 -5.65 9.28 -23.84
N ASN A 51 -5.05 9.13 -22.65
CA ASN A 51 -5.69 8.56 -21.50
C ASN A 51 -5.11 9.12 -20.20
N LYS A 52 -5.85 10.00 -19.52
CA LYS A 52 -5.40 10.64 -18.27
C LYS A 52 -5.31 9.65 -17.10
N VAL A 53 -6.13 8.61 -17.11
CA VAL A 53 -6.24 7.63 -16.02
C VAL A 53 -6.22 6.22 -16.64
N PRO A 54 -5.03 5.67 -16.95
CA PRO A 54 -4.95 4.37 -17.60
C PRO A 54 -5.44 3.19 -16.76
N GLU A 55 -5.45 3.32 -15.44
CA GLU A 55 -5.85 2.25 -14.52
C GLU A 55 -6.72 2.82 -13.40
N PRO A 56 -7.71 2.05 -12.91
CA PRO A 56 -8.47 2.47 -11.74
C PRO A 56 -7.61 2.42 -10.48
N PRO A 57 -7.99 3.15 -9.42
CA PRO A 57 -7.31 3.03 -8.13
C PRO A 57 -7.29 1.58 -7.64
N LYS A 58 -6.12 1.08 -7.24
CA LYS A 58 -5.95 -0.29 -6.74
C LYS A 58 -4.93 -0.34 -5.61
N LYS A 59 -5.10 -1.33 -4.72
CA LYS A 59 -4.09 -1.71 -3.74
C LYS A 59 -3.04 -2.57 -4.44
N ASN A 60 -1.78 -2.36 -4.09
CA ASN A 60 -0.71 -3.27 -4.49
C ASN A 60 -0.55 -4.32 -3.39
N PHE A 61 -0.57 -5.58 -3.80
CA PHE A 61 -0.41 -6.72 -2.91
C PHE A 61 1.01 -7.25 -3.00
N LEU A 62 1.42 -7.89 -1.91
CA LEU A 62 2.69 -8.58 -1.82
C LEU A 62 2.47 -10.03 -2.24
N THR A 63 3.40 -10.56 -3.04
CA THR A 63 3.78 -11.96 -2.93
C THR A 63 4.84 -12.02 -1.83
N PRO A 64 4.64 -12.77 -0.73
CA PRO A 64 5.67 -12.93 0.29
C PRO A 64 6.90 -13.61 -0.33
N GLY A 65 7.91 -12.83 -0.69
CA GLY A 65 9.27 -13.33 -0.78
C GLY A 65 9.78 -13.41 0.65
N VAL A 66 10.31 -14.56 1.07
CA VAL A 66 10.96 -14.72 2.38
C VAL A 66 12.30 -13.98 2.31
N ASP A 67 12.25 -12.65 2.44
CA ASP A 67 13.46 -11.87 2.66
C ASP A 67 13.75 -11.89 4.16
N SER A 68 14.54 -12.87 4.57
CA SER A 68 14.93 -13.14 5.97
C SER A 68 15.90 -12.10 6.55
N SER A 69 16.32 -11.10 5.75
CA SER A 69 17.27 -10.07 6.15
C SER A 69 16.65 -8.92 6.97
N HIS A 70 15.33 -8.72 6.88
CA HIS A 70 14.63 -7.60 7.52
C HIS A 70 14.11 -7.95 8.92
N ARG A 71 14.29 -7.04 9.88
CA ARG A 71 13.73 -7.20 11.24
C ARG A 71 12.26 -6.77 11.28
N LEU A 72 11.86 -5.81 10.45
CA LEU A 72 10.45 -5.48 10.28
C LEU A 72 9.79 -6.54 9.40
N SER A 73 8.60 -6.99 9.79
CA SER A 73 7.73 -7.70 8.84
C SER A 73 7.28 -6.74 7.74
N ILE A 74 6.96 -7.29 6.58
CA ILE A 74 6.51 -6.48 5.43
C ILE A 74 5.26 -5.64 5.81
N ALA A 75 4.33 -6.23 6.56
CA ALA A 75 3.15 -5.52 7.05
C ALA A 75 3.50 -4.37 8.01
N ARG A 76 4.47 -4.58 8.91
CA ARG A 76 4.94 -3.58 9.88
C ARG A 76 5.60 -2.40 9.19
N GLU A 77 6.51 -2.67 8.24
CA GLU A 77 7.19 -1.62 7.47
C GLU A 77 6.18 -0.79 6.64
N LYS A 78 5.22 -1.46 6.00
CA LYS A 78 4.12 -0.80 5.27
C LYS A 78 3.33 0.13 6.18
N GLU A 79 2.92 -0.33 7.35
CA GLU A 79 2.12 0.45 8.31
C GLU A 79 2.89 1.67 8.81
N ILE A 80 4.14 1.48 9.28
CA ILE A 80 4.97 2.58 9.79
C ILE A 80 5.21 3.60 8.69
N SER A 81 5.67 3.18 7.51
CA SER A 81 5.98 4.06 6.39
C SER A 81 4.72 4.80 5.89
N SER A 82 3.56 4.13 5.88
CA SER A 82 2.28 4.76 5.49
C SER A 82 1.81 5.80 6.49
N ASN A 83 1.93 5.53 7.79
CA ASN A 83 1.59 6.49 8.84
C ASN A 83 2.50 7.72 8.79
N LEU A 84 3.81 7.53 8.65
CA LEU A 84 4.76 8.62 8.48
C LEU A 84 4.49 9.42 7.19
N ALA A 85 4.21 8.74 6.07
CA ALA A 85 3.87 9.42 4.81
C ALA A 85 2.59 10.26 4.93
N PHE A 86 1.57 9.78 5.64
CA PHE A 86 0.36 10.57 5.93
C PHE A 86 0.67 11.85 6.72
N LEU A 87 1.52 11.73 7.75
CA LEU A 87 1.95 12.82 8.62
C LEU A 87 2.88 13.82 7.91
N SER A 88 3.68 13.38 6.93
CA SER A 88 4.62 14.24 6.23
C SER A 88 3.97 15.41 5.48
N ALA A 89 2.71 15.26 5.04
CA ALA A 89 2.05 16.26 4.21
C ALA A 89 1.50 17.45 5.01
N VAL A 90 2.35 18.29 5.57
CA VAL A 90 1.99 19.42 6.47
C VAL A 90 1.13 20.55 5.88
N SER A 91 0.68 20.45 4.62
CA SER A 91 -0.19 21.45 4.00
C SER A 91 -1.23 20.83 3.06
N ASP A 92 -2.26 21.60 2.72
CA ASP A 92 -3.26 21.22 1.70
C ASP A 92 -2.85 21.57 0.27
N ASN A 93 -1.59 21.95 0.05
CA ASN A 93 -1.06 22.15 -1.28
C ASN A 93 -0.96 20.79 -1.98
N ASN A 94 -1.86 20.52 -2.91
CA ASN A 94 -1.91 19.27 -3.67
C ASN A 94 -0.75 19.10 -4.66
N LEU A 95 0.08 20.13 -4.87
CA LEU A 95 1.29 20.07 -5.67
C LEU A 95 2.53 19.72 -4.84
N HIS A 96 2.44 19.78 -3.51
CA HIS A 96 3.52 19.49 -2.59
C HIS A 96 3.35 18.07 -2.02
N ILE A 97 3.92 17.11 -2.73
CA ILE A 97 3.80 15.68 -2.42
C ILE A 97 5.10 15.20 -1.82
N MET A 98 4.98 14.51 -0.68
CA MET A 98 6.10 13.90 0.02
C MET A 98 6.02 12.39 -0.07
N ALA A 99 7.19 11.77 -0.08
CA ALA A 99 7.37 10.34 0.09
C ALA A 99 8.27 10.07 1.30
N VAL A 100 7.99 8.98 1.98
CA VAL A 100 8.70 8.50 3.16
C VAL A 100 8.98 7.02 3.01
N CYS A 101 10.15 6.60 3.47
CA CYS A 101 10.50 5.19 3.69
C CYS A 101 11.23 5.05 5.03
N VAL A 102 11.30 3.82 5.53
CA VAL A 102 11.97 3.48 6.79
C VAL A 102 13.09 2.50 6.50
N GLU A 103 14.33 2.96 6.62
CA GLU A 103 15.52 2.13 6.52
C GLU A 103 15.90 1.57 7.89
N GLU A 104 16.15 0.27 7.97
CA GLU A 104 16.71 -0.37 9.16
C GLU A 104 18.23 -0.20 9.19
N HIS A 105 18.81 0.13 10.34
CA HIS A 105 20.27 0.15 10.48
C HIS A 105 20.79 -1.29 10.50
N ALA A 106 21.82 -1.58 9.69
CA ALA A 106 22.39 -2.93 9.59
C ALA A 106 23.07 -3.39 10.90
N GLU A 107 23.76 -2.49 11.59
CA GLU A 107 24.59 -2.81 12.75
C GLU A 107 24.08 -2.21 14.08
N GLU A 108 23.19 -1.21 14.02
CA GLU A 108 22.65 -0.52 15.19
C GLU A 108 21.18 -0.90 15.45
N GLU A 109 20.74 -0.78 16.71
CA GLU A 109 19.32 -0.78 17.04
C GLU A 109 18.70 0.57 16.72
N GLY A 110 18.54 0.85 15.42
CA GLY A 110 18.04 2.13 14.93
C GLY A 110 17.36 2.03 13.58
N LEU A 111 16.68 3.10 13.20
CA LEU A 111 16.08 3.28 11.89
C LEU A 111 16.32 4.70 11.37
N THR A 112 16.36 4.84 10.05
CA THR A 112 16.35 6.15 9.38
C THR A 112 15.01 6.35 8.69
N ILE A 113 14.32 7.44 9.05
CA ILE A 113 13.15 7.93 8.33
C ILE A 113 13.66 8.86 7.23
N ARG A 114 13.62 8.38 6.00
CA ARG A 114 14.01 9.16 4.81
C ARG A 114 12.81 9.85 4.21
N VAL A 115 12.93 11.15 3.93
CA VAL A 115 11.84 11.98 3.40
C VAL A 115 12.27 12.66 2.12
N ALA A 116 11.45 12.60 1.07
CA ALA A 116 11.63 13.37 -0.15
C ALA A 116 10.38 14.17 -0.48
N SER A 117 10.54 15.27 -1.23
CA SER A 117 9.42 16.07 -1.75
C SER A 117 9.61 16.41 -3.21
N ASN A 118 8.54 16.38 -3.99
CA ASN A 118 8.56 16.79 -5.39
C ASN A 118 8.80 18.30 -5.58
N THR A 119 8.59 19.11 -4.54
CA THR A 119 8.73 20.58 -4.53
C THR A 119 8.97 21.09 -3.11
N GLY A 120 9.36 22.36 -2.99
CA GLY A 120 9.36 23.05 -1.70
C GLY A 120 10.56 22.73 -0.79
N ASP A 121 10.46 23.23 0.43
CA ASP A 121 11.45 23.07 1.50
C ASP A 121 11.00 21.94 2.46
N LEU A 122 11.94 21.07 2.82
CA LEU A 122 11.72 19.95 3.74
C LEU A 122 11.98 20.33 5.20
N SER A 123 12.59 21.49 5.49
CA SER A 123 13.08 21.82 6.84
C SER A 123 11.98 21.80 7.91
N GLY A 124 10.77 22.27 7.58
CA GLY A 124 9.63 22.25 8.51
C GLY A 124 9.19 20.84 8.89
N VAL A 125 9.17 19.93 7.92
CA VAL A 125 8.77 18.53 8.14
C VAL A 125 9.87 17.77 8.87
N VAL A 126 11.14 17.98 8.50
CA VAL A 126 12.28 17.38 9.20
C VAL A 126 12.25 17.76 10.68
N ARG A 127 12.12 19.05 11.02
CA ARG A 127 12.00 19.49 12.43
C ARG A 127 10.79 18.89 13.14
N GLY A 128 9.68 18.69 12.45
CA GLY A 128 8.50 18.03 13.00
C GLY A 128 8.75 16.55 13.29
N PHE A 129 9.36 15.85 12.35
CA PHE A 129 9.74 14.45 12.48
C PHE A 129 10.82 14.22 13.53
N GLU A 130 11.75 15.15 13.74
CA GLU A 130 12.71 15.09 14.85
C GLU A 130 12.04 15.15 16.22
N ARG A 131 10.94 15.90 16.38
CA ARG A 131 10.18 15.92 17.63
C ARG A 131 9.38 14.63 17.82
N ILE A 132 8.74 14.15 16.75
CA ILE A 132 8.05 12.84 16.71
C ILE A 132 9.03 11.71 17.07
N ALA A 133 10.23 11.71 16.49
CA ALA A 133 11.30 10.75 16.74
C ALA A 133 11.68 10.70 18.22
N ARG A 134 11.95 11.86 18.85
CA ARG A 134 12.26 11.93 20.29
C ARG A 134 11.18 11.30 21.18
N VAL A 135 9.90 11.51 20.85
CA VAL A 135 8.80 10.89 21.59
C VAL A 135 8.79 9.37 21.38
N LEU A 136 8.99 8.90 20.14
CA LEU A 136 9.02 7.46 19.84
C LEU A 136 10.23 6.76 20.49
N GLU A 137 11.40 7.38 20.53
CA GLU A 137 12.57 6.90 21.27
C GLU A 137 12.31 6.83 22.77
N GLY A 138 11.63 7.84 23.33
CA GLY A 138 11.14 7.81 24.71
C GLY A 138 10.18 6.65 24.96
N ALA A 139 9.22 6.44 24.06
CA ALA A 139 8.25 5.35 24.13
C ALA A 139 8.95 3.98 24.06
N ALA A 140 9.98 3.83 23.22
CA ALA A 140 10.76 2.59 23.09
C ALA A 140 11.46 2.18 24.40
N LYS A 141 11.83 3.15 25.25
CA LYS A 141 12.39 2.92 26.59
C LYS A 141 11.35 2.43 27.61
N ARG A 142 10.06 2.67 27.34
CA ARG A 142 8.92 2.27 28.19
C ARG A 142 8.98 2.83 29.62
N GLY A 143 9.64 3.97 29.81
CA GLY A 143 9.68 4.64 31.12
C GLY A 143 8.32 5.22 31.54
N ASN A 144 7.48 5.58 30.57
CA ASN A 144 6.14 6.11 30.81
C ASN A 144 5.04 5.08 30.47
N PRO A 145 3.82 5.27 31.01
CA PRO A 145 2.63 4.59 30.52
C PRO A 145 2.42 4.79 29.02
N LYS A 146 1.98 3.74 28.31
CA LYS A 146 1.71 3.79 26.85
C LYS A 146 0.72 4.91 26.47
N LEU A 147 -0.23 5.20 27.36
CA LEU A 147 -1.22 6.26 27.17
C LEU A 147 -0.58 7.65 27.12
N ASP A 148 0.40 7.89 27.97
CA ASP A 148 1.10 9.18 28.07
C ASP A 148 2.01 9.40 26.87
N ASP A 149 2.73 8.37 26.44
CA ASP A 149 3.55 8.42 25.21
C ASP A 149 2.68 8.70 23.97
N ARG A 150 1.49 8.08 23.90
CA ARG A 150 0.54 8.33 22.80
C ARG A 150 0.03 9.76 22.82
N GLU A 151 -0.31 10.28 23.99
CA GLU A 151 -0.78 11.67 24.13
C GLU A 151 0.34 12.66 23.78
N ALA A 152 1.57 12.41 24.24
CA ALA A 152 2.74 13.21 23.88
C ALA A 152 2.99 13.19 22.36
N LEU A 153 2.90 12.03 21.72
CA LEU A 153 3.09 11.91 20.28
C LEU A 153 1.98 12.63 19.50
N LEU A 154 0.74 12.51 19.97
CA LEU A 154 -0.40 13.18 19.36
C LEU A 154 -0.25 14.70 19.40
N ARG A 155 0.25 15.26 20.52
CA ARG A 155 0.52 16.70 20.62
C ARG A 155 1.54 17.16 19.57
N GLU A 156 2.65 16.43 19.41
CA GLU A 156 3.67 16.78 18.40
C GLU A 156 3.12 16.67 16.98
N ILE A 157 2.31 15.64 16.70
CA ILE A 157 1.62 15.47 15.43
C ILE A 157 0.67 16.64 15.15
N VAL A 158 -0.16 17.02 16.11
CA VAL A 158 -1.13 18.12 15.96
C VAL A 158 -0.42 19.47 15.81
N ALA A 159 0.67 19.70 16.54
CA ALA A 159 1.47 20.91 16.41
C ALA A 159 2.11 21.02 15.01
N MET A 160 2.60 19.90 14.47
CA MET A 160 3.18 19.83 13.12
C MET A 160 2.13 20.05 12.02
N ASP A 161 0.96 19.43 12.14
CA ASP A 161 -0.10 19.45 11.12
C ASP A 161 -1.22 20.48 11.40
N PHE A 162 -0.98 21.42 12.32
CA PHE A 162 -1.96 22.37 12.86
C PHE A 162 -2.82 23.05 11.79
N GLU A 163 -2.18 23.72 10.83
CA GLU A 163 -2.86 24.45 9.75
C GLU A 163 -3.67 23.52 8.83
N ARG A 164 -3.14 22.33 8.56
CA ARG A 164 -3.79 21.32 7.72
C ARG A 164 -5.01 20.74 8.42
N ILE A 165 -4.94 20.47 9.73
CA ILE A 165 -6.09 19.99 10.51
C ILE A 165 -7.19 21.05 10.49
N LEU A 166 -6.86 22.33 10.75
CA LEU A 166 -7.81 23.44 10.72
C LEU A 166 -8.52 23.56 9.35
N SER A 167 -7.78 23.44 8.26
CA SER A 167 -8.34 23.49 6.90
C SER A 167 -9.18 22.25 6.56
N ARG A 168 -8.81 21.06 7.05
CA ARG A 168 -9.60 19.82 6.91
C ARG A 168 -10.96 19.87 7.59
N ILE A 169 -11.01 20.44 8.81
CA ILE A 169 -12.28 20.65 9.51
C ILE A 169 -13.03 21.89 9.00
N ARG A 170 -12.39 22.67 8.11
CA ARG A 170 -12.87 23.95 7.56
C ARG A 170 -13.21 24.95 8.68
N SER A 171 -12.30 25.05 9.64
CA SER A 171 -12.41 26.01 10.75
C SER A 171 -12.37 27.45 10.23
N ARG A 172 -13.06 28.38 10.92
CA ARG A 172 -12.93 29.82 10.63
C ARG A 172 -11.51 30.35 10.80
N HIS A 173 -10.69 29.63 11.57
CA HIS A 173 -9.30 29.95 11.85
C HIS A 173 -8.35 29.53 10.72
N SER A 174 -8.83 28.74 9.76
CA SER A 174 -8.04 28.33 8.60
C SER A 174 -8.06 29.39 7.50
N LYS A 175 -6.97 29.49 6.75
CA LYS A 175 -6.94 30.31 5.53
C LYS A 175 -7.96 29.77 4.53
N ARG A 176 -8.88 30.62 4.10
CA ARG A 176 -9.84 30.25 3.05
C ARG A 176 -9.11 29.97 1.75
N THR A 177 -9.47 28.87 1.12
CA THR A 177 -8.98 28.48 -0.20
C THR A 177 -10.17 28.35 -1.14
N ARG A 178 -9.94 28.35 -2.45
CA ARG A 178 -10.98 28.03 -3.44
C ARG A 178 -11.69 26.69 -3.16
N LYS A 179 -11.03 25.76 -2.45
CA LYS A 179 -11.60 24.45 -2.09
C LYS A 179 -12.50 24.49 -0.85
N THR A 180 -12.32 25.48 0.03
CA THR A 180 -13.00 25.57 1.33
C THR A 180 -13.96 26.75 1.43
N ASP A 181 -13.82 27.75 0.56
CA ASP A 181 -14.67 28.94 0.57
C ASP A 181 -16.15 28.60 0.30
N GLY A 182 -17.04 29.23 1.05
CA GLY A 182 -18.50 28.98 1.02
C GLY A 182 -18.95 27.60 1.50
N LYS A 183 -18.04 26.71 1.95
CA LYS A 183 -18.41 25.38 2.42
C LYS A 183 -18.66 25.34 3.92
N THR A 184 -19.71 24.61 4.32
CA THR A 184 -20.02 24.33 5.73
C THR A 184 -18.86 23.59 6.41
N PRO A 185 -18.54 23.93 7.67
CA PRO A 185 -17.57 23.18 8.47
C PRO A 185 -17.86 21.68 8.51
N LEU A 186 -16.82 20.85 8.48
CA LEU A 186 -16.99 19.39 8.33
C LEU A 186 -17.87 18.79 9.44
N ILE A 187 -17.58 19.18 10.69
CA ILE A 187 -18.26 18.67 11.88
C ILE A 187 -19.72 19.14 11.93
N THR A 188 -19.97 20.40 11.56
CA THR A 188 -21.32 20.95 11.41
C THR A 188 -22.10 20.25 10.30
N GLN A 189 -21.48 20.06 9.13
CA GLN A 189 -22.07 19.36 7.99
C GLN A 189 -22.47 17.92 8.35
N LEU A 190 -21.62 17.20 9.08
CA LEU A 190 -21.94 15.85 9.56
C LEU A 190 -23.08 15.86 10.57
N SER A 191 -23.05 16.79 11.54
CA SER A 191 -24.12 16.98 12.53
C SER A 191 -25.49 17.19 11.88
N ASP A 192 -25.56 18.15 10.95
CA ASP A 192 -26.79 18.52 10.26
C ASP A 192 -27.31 17.34 9.42
N THR A 193 -26.39 16.64 8.74
CA THR A 193 -26.72 15.42 7.99
C THR A 193 -27.36 14.37 8.89
N ILE A 194 -26.77 14.10 10.07
CA ILE A 194 -27.31 13.15 11.05
C ILE A 194 -28.69 13.59 11.54
N ARG A 195 -28.88 14.90 11.78
CA ARG A 195 -30.13 15.46 12.29
C ARG A 195 -31.28 15.38 11.29
N GLU A 196 -31.02 15.66 10.02
CA GLU A 196 -32.04 15.85 8.98
C GLU A 196 -32.49 14.54 8.30
N ASN A 197 -31.68 13.48 8.30
CA ASN A 197 -31.87 12.36 7.37
C ASN A 197 -32.32 11.02 8.00
N SER A 198 -33.09 11.04 9.10
CA SER A 198 -33.42 9.82 9.88
C SER A 198 -32.21 9.01 10.38
N LEU A 199 -30.98 9.47 10.12
CA LEU A 199 -29.71 8.86 10.53
C LEU A 199 -29.61 8.68 12.03
N LYS A 200 -30.27 9.55 12.80
CA LYS A 200 -30.38 9.41 14.26
C LYS A 200 -30.78 7.99 14.69
N ARG A 201 -31.63 7.29 13.91
CA ARG A 201 -32.07 5.92 14.21
C ARG A 201 -31.04 4.85 13.82
N LYS A 202 -30.17 5.13 12.85
CA LYS A 202 -29.13 4.21 12.36
C LYS A 202 -27.81 4.32 13.13
N VAL A 203 -27.48 5.52 13.59
CA VAL A 203 -26.34 5.76 14.48
C VAL A 203 -26.75 5.29 15.88
N ASN A 204 -25.98 4.39 16.48
CA ASN A 204 -26.22 3.92 17.85
C ASN A 204 -26.06 5.05 18.89
N GLU A 205 -26.49 4.81 20.14
CA GLU A 205 -26.39 5.82 21.21
C GLU A 205 -24.95 6.29 21.41
N THR A 206 -24.01 5.36 21.49
CA THR A 206 -22.57 5.68 21.61
C THR A 206 -22.09 6.60 20.49
N GLY A 207 -22.47 6.33 19.24
CA GLY A 207 -22.10 7.17 18.10
C GLY A 207 -22.69 8.58 18.19
N ARG A 208 -23.91 8.73 18.73
CA ARG A 208 -24.53 10.03 18.98
C ARG A 208 -23.79 10.81 20.07
N GLU A 209 -23.47 10.16 21.18
CA GLU A 209 -22.68 10.76 22.27
C GLU A 209 -21.30 11.24 21.77
N LYS A 210 -20.60 10.41 20.98
CA LYS A 210 -19.31 10.78 20.39
C LYS A 210 -19.44 11.94 19.40
N MET A 211 -20.51 11.97 18.60
CA MET A 211 -20.78 13.10 17.71
C MET A 211 -21.07 14.39 18.49
N GLN A 212 -21.83 14.32 19.58
CA GLN A 212 -22.11 15.47 20.43
C GLN A 212 -20.83 16.00 21.09
N ALA A 213 -19.99 15.11 21.62
CA ALA A 213 -18.68 15.48 22.17
C ALA A 213 -17.81 16.20 21.10
N LEU A 214 -17.81 15.69 19.87
CA LEU A 214 -17.09 16.29 18.75
C LEU A 214 -17.62 17.70 18.41
N GLN A 215 -18.94 17.93 18.47
CA GLN A 215 -19.55 19.25 18.26
C GLN A 215 -19.15 20.24 19.35
N VAL A 216 -19.17 19.82 20.62
CA VAL A 216 -18.78 20.67 21.76
C VAL A 216 -17.32 21.11 21.61
N LEU A 217 -16.43 20.17 21.28
CA LEU A 217 -15.02 20.48 21.05
C LEU A 217 -14.82 21.42 19.86
N PHE A 218 -15.55 21.23 18.76
CA PHE A 218 -15.49 22.11 17.61
C PHE A 218 -16.00 23.52 17.93
N ALA A 219 -17.11 23.64 18.66
CA ALA A 219 -17.63 24.93 19.11
C ALA A 219 -16.63 25.66 20.02
N ARG A 220 -15.93 24.92 20.91
CA ARG A 220 -14.85 25.48 21.74
C ARG A 220 -13.69 26.01 20.88
N LEU A 221 -13.23 25.23 19.91
CA LEU A 221 -12.17 25.66 18.98
C LEU A 221 -12.58 26.93 18.23
N GLU A 222 -13.77 26.92 17.65
CA GLU A 222 -14.30 28.08 16.93
C GLU A 222 -14.37 29.28 17.87
N GLY A 223 -14.80 29.13 19.13
CA GLY A 223 -14.89 30.21 20.13
C GLY A 223 -13.59 30.95 20.46
N ILE A 224 -12.41 30.38 20.21
CA ILE A 224 -11.11 31.03 20.49
C ILE A 224 -10.99 32.31 19.65
N SER A 225 -10.85 33.48 20.28
CA SER A 225 -10.83 34.76 19.54
C SER A 225 -9.47 35.11 18.93
N ASN A 226 -8.38 34.80 19.63
CA ASN A 226 -7.01 35.01 19.14
C ASN A 226 -6.25 33.68 19.13
N LEU A 227 -6.25 33.01 17.98
CA LEU A 227 -5.59 31.71 17.82
C LEU A 227 -4.07 31.80 18.03
N ARG A 228 -3.44 32.90 17.61
CA ARG A 228 -1.98 33.07 17.74
C ARG A 228 -1.55 33.18 19.20
N GLY A 229 -2.33 33.90 20.01
CA GLY A 229 -2.09 34.04 21.45
C GLY A 229 -2.45 32.79 22.25
N ASN A 230 -3.42 32.00 21.78
CA ASN A 230 -3.93 30.80 22.45
C ASN A 230 -3.58 29.52 21.68
N ARG A 231 -2.39 29.48 21.06
CA ARG A 231 -1.99 28.36 20.20
C ARG A 231 -1.97 27.03 20.95
N ASN A 232 -1.44 27.02 22.16
CA ASN A 232 -1.37 25.80 22.99
C ASN A 232 -2.77 25.27 23.33
N GLU A 233 -3.72 26.16 23.67
CA GLU A 233 -5.11 25.75 23.89
C GLU A 233 -5.74 25.20 22.61
N ALA A 234 -5.53 25.87 21.47
CA ALA A 234 -6.04 25.41 20.19
C ALA A 234 -5.47 24.02 19.82
N GLU A 235 -4.17 23.80 20.02
CA GLU A 235 -3.50 22.50 19.80
C GLU A 235 -4.09 21.41 20.71
N GLU A 236 -4.34 21.70 21.99
CA GLU A 236 -4.99 20.76 22.92
C GLU A 236 -6.42 20.40 22.48
N VAL A 237 -7.21 21.40 22.07
CA VAL A 237 -8.57 21.18 21.59
C VAL A 237 -8.56 20.39 20.28
N LEU A 238 -7.62 20.66 19.36
CA LEU A 238 -7.46 19.90 18.13
C LEU A 238 -7.08 18.43 18.38
N ALA A 239 -6.19 18.15 19.34
CA ALA A 239 -5.85 16.79 19.76
C ALA A 239 -7.10 16.03 20.24
N LYS A 240 -7.95 16.69 21.02
CA LYS A 240 -9.25 16.14 21.46
C LYS A 240 -10.21 15.93 20.29
N ILE A 241 -10.26 16.82 19.31
CA ILE A 241 -11.10 16.70 18.11
C ILE A 241 -10.70 15.48 17.27
N VAL A 242 -9.40 15.31 16.96
CA VAL A 242 -8.97 14.16 16.14
C VAL A 242 -9.17 12.83 16.85
N LYS A 243 -9.01 12.80 18.18
CA LYS A 243 -9.35 11.63 19.00
C LYS A 243 -10.86 11.34 18.98
N ALA A 244 -11.69 12.35 19.19
CA ALA A 244 -13.16 12.19 19.14
C ALA A 244 -13.63 11.73 17.76
N ALA A 245 -13.00 12.22 16.67
CA ALA A 245 -13.27 11.75 15.32
C ALA A 245 -12.92 10.27 15.12
N TYR A 246 -11.78 9.81 15.67
CA TYR A 246 -11.41 8.40 15.66
C TYR A 246 -12.39 7.53 16.46
N GLU A 247 -12.77 7.95 17.66
CA GLU A 247 -13.75 7.22 18.48
C GLU A 247 -15.11 7.13 17.78
N PHE A 248 -15.54 8.20 17.12
CA PHE A 248 -16.77 8.21 16.32
C PHE A 248 -16.69 7.22 15.14
N THR A 249 -15.61 7.21 14.36
CA THR A 249 -15.47 6.27 13.22
C THR A 249 -15.32 4.81 13.65
N LYS A 250 -14.87 4.54 14.89
CA LYS A 250 -14.88 3.19 15.47
C LYS A 250 -16.25 2.78 15.98
N ALA A 251 -17.04 3.71 16.52
CA ALA A 251 -18.37 3.44 17.04
C ALA A 251 -19.46 3.35 15.95
N THR A 252 -19.22 3.94 14.78
CA THR A 252 -20.23 4.11 13.72
C THR A 252 -19.66 3.83 12.33
N ASP A 253 -20.26 2.89 11.61
CA ASP A 253 -20.03 2.72 10.17
C ASP A 253 -20.83 3.78 9.39
N LEU A 254 -20.21 4.94 9.19
CA LEU A 254 -20.83 6.06 8.51
C LEU A 254 -21.12 5.75 7.02
N ALA A 255 -20.32 4.90 6.37
CA ALA A 255 -20.54 4.57 4.96
C ALA A 255 -21.83 3.78 4.78
N SER A 256 -22.00 2.69 5.56
CA SER A 256 -23.21 1.87 5.57
C SER A 256 -24.44 2.67 6.04
N ALA A 257 -24.25 3.58 7.01
CA ALA A 257 -25.34 4.44 7.47
C ALA A 257 -25.90 5.37 6.37
N LEU A 258 -25.02 5.87 5.49
CA LEU A 258 -25.35 6.83 4.42
C LEU A 258 -25.85 6.18 3.11
N GLU A 259 -25.52 4.92 2.85
CA GLU A 259 -25.74 4.24 1.56
C GLU A 259 -27.18 4.40 1.04
N ASN A 260 -28.16 4.06 1.87
CA ASN A 260 -29.58 4.01 1.50
C ASN A 260 -30.35 5.34 1.65
N LEU A 261 -29.68 6.45 1.97
CA LEU A 261 -30.36 7.72 2.21
C LEU A 261 -30.51 8.54 0.94
N LYS A 262 -31.56 9.36 0.82
CA LYS A 262 -31.72 10.29 -0.30
C LYS A 262 -30.91 11.57 -0.09
N ILE A 263 -29.60 11.41 0.08
CA ILE A 263 -28.62 12.50 0.30
C ILE A 263 -27.79 12.68 -0.98
N ASN A 264 -27.27 13.90 -1.19
CA ASN A 264 -26.32 14.21 -2.24
C ASN A 264 -25.21 13.13 -2.33
N PRO A 265 -25.03 12.46 -3.49
CA PRO A 265 -24.03 11.40 -3.68
C PRO A 265 -22.60 11.82 -3.34
N SER A 266 -22.23 13.06 -3.65
CA SER A 266 -20.90 13.60 -3.30
C SER A 266 -20.70 13.68 -1.79
N LEU A 267 -21.76 13.99 -1.05
CA LEU A 267 -21.71 14.05 0.41
C LEU A 267 -21.59 12.65 1.04
N LYS A 268 -22.30 11.67 0.48
CA LYS A 268 -22.22 10.26 0.90
C LYS A 268 -20.80 9.70 0.78
N GLU A 269 -20.10 10.05 -0.29
CA GLU A 269 -18.72 9.62 -0.50
C GLU A 269 -17.73 10.42 0.36
N HIS A 270 -17.96 11.73 0.51
CA HIS A 270 -17.02 12.62 1.17
C HIS A 270 -16.98 12.47 2.70
N LEU A 271 -18.13 12.41 3.37
CA LEU A 271 -18.19 12.46 4.84
C LEU A 271 -17.45 11.29 5.52
N PRO A 272 -17.67 10.02 5.14
CA PRO A 272 -16.91 8.90 5.72
C PRO A 272 -15.41 9.09 5.53
N LYS A 273 -14.97 9.41 4.31
CA LYS A 273 -13.55 9.61 4.01
C LYS A 273 -12.93 10.75 4.81
N ALA A 274 -13.62 11.88 4.94
CA ALA A 274 -13.14 13.04 5.67
C ALA A 274 -13.02 12.76 7.17
N MET A 275 -14.01 12.07 7.75
CA MET A 275 -13.99 11.67 9.15
C MET A 275 -12.90 10.63 9.44
N THR A 276 -12.73 9.64 8.57
CA THR A 276 -11.65 8.66 8.71
C THR A 276 -10.28 9.33 8.63
N LYS A 277 -10.07 10.27 7.69
CA LYS A 277 -8.81 11.05 7.60
C LYS A 277 -8.57 11.90 8.85
N LEU A 278 -9.62 12.47 9.45
CA LEU A 278 -9.50 13.26 10.67
C LEU A 278 -9.12 12.36 11.87
N GLY A 279 -9.73 11.19 11.99
CA GLY A 279 -9.38 10.19 13.01
C GLY A 279 -8.01 9.52 12.78
N GLN A 280 -7.50 9.52 11.55
CA GLN A 280 -6.23 8.89 11.18
C GLN A 280 -5.03 9.48 11.94
N TYR A 281 -5.08 10.74 12.36
CA TYR A 281 -4.05 11.34 13.22
C TYR A 281 -3.89 10.60 14.55
N PHE A 282 -5.01 10.28 15.20
CA PHE A 282 -5.01 9.54 16.47
C PHE A 282 -4.63 8.07 16.26
N SER A 283 -5.08 7.45 15.15
CA SER A 283 -4.67 6.09 14.77
C SER A 283 -3.16 6.02 14.56
N ALA A 284 -2.60 6.92 13.75
CA ALA A 284 -1.16 6.97 13.47
C ALA A 284 -0.34 7.14 14.76
N ALA A 285 -0.77 8.00 15.69
CA ALA A 285 -0.12 8.13 16.99
C ALA A 285 -0.15 6.81 17.79
N SER A 286 -1.30 6.14 17.81
CA SER A 286 -1.47 4.85 18.51
C SER A 286 -0.62 3.74 17.90
N ASP A 287 -0.60 3.67 16.57
CA ASP A 287 0.08 2.65 15.77
C ASP A 287 1.61 2.81 15.86
N LEU A 288 2.12 4.05 15.75
CA LEU A 288 3.55 4.34 15.86
C LEU A 288 4.07 4.13 17.29
N VAL A 289 3.33 4.52 18.34
CA VAL A 289 3.71 4.19 19.73
C VAL A 289 3.68 2.69 19.96
N SER A 290 2.71 1.97 19.39
CA SER A 290 2.68 0.51 19.47
C SER A 290 3.88 -0.12 18.77
N ALA A 291 4.29 0.43 17.62
CA ALA A 291 5.51 0.05 16.91
C ALA A 291 6.76 0.22 17.77
N ALA A 292 6.92 1.42 18.35
CA ALA A 292 8.08 1.76 19.16
C ALA A 292 8.17 0.93 20.44
N ARG A 293 7.02 0.53 20.98
CA ARG A 293 6.88 -0.30 22.19
C ARG A 293 6.76 -1.79 21.89
N ASP A 294 7.04 -2.23 20.67
CA ASP A 294 7.12 -3.66 20.38
C ASP A 294 8.37 -4.26 21.06
N ARG A 295 8.25 -5.43 21.71
CA ARG A 295 9.40 -6.08 22.36
C ARG A 295 10.27 -6.81 21.35
N SER A 296 9.69 -7.24 20.25
CA SER A 296 10.38 -7.93 19.16
C SER A 296 11.20 -6.96 18.29
N CYS A 297 10.83 -5.67 18.25
CA CYS A 297 11.45 -4.66 17.42
C CYS A 297 12.09 -3.54 18.26
N ARG A 298 13.42 -3.43 18.21
CA ARG A 298 14.18 -2.40 18.93
C ARG A 298 14.65 -1.23 18.07
N LEU A 299 14.17 -1.15 16.82
CA LEU A 299 14.60 -0.16 15.83
C LEU A 299 14.27 1.29 16.22
N PHE A 300 13.31 1.50 17.12
CA PHE A 300 12.92 2.85 17.57
C PHE A 300 13.83 3.42 18.68
N ARG A 301 14.97 2.79 19.00
CA ARG A 301 15.89 3.32 20.02
C ARG A 301 16.76 4.47 19.51
N ASN A 302 17.07 4.48 18.23
CA ASN A 302 17.85 5.52 17.56
C ASN A 302 17.20 5.86 16.21
N ILE A 303 16.49 7.00 16.14
CA ILE A 303 15.75 7.40 14.95
C ILE A 303 16.46 8.60 14.31
N ARG A 304 16.95 8.40 13.08
CA ARG A 304 17.52 9.48 12.26
C ARG A 304 16.48 9.97 11.26
N ILE A 305 16.43 11.28 11.03
CA ILE A 305 15.56 11.89 10.01
C ILE A 305 16.46 12.46 8.92
N GLU A 306 16.35 11.95 7.70
CA GLU A 306 17.22 12.38 6.60
C GLU A 306 16.39 12.84 5.38
N PRO A 307 16.46 14.13 5.00
CA PRO A 307 15.83 14.61 3.80
C PRO A 307 16.66 14.27 2.56
N PHE A 308 16.00 13.97 1.45
CA PHE A 308 16.65 13.83 0.14
C PHE A 308 15.84 14.57 -0.93
N GLN A 309 16.53 15.38 -1.74
CA GLN A 309 15.89 16.13 -2.81
C GLN A 309 16.76 16.22 -4.05
N ILE A 310 16.23 15.76 -5.19
CA ILE A 310 16.87 15.88 -6.49
C ILE A 310 16.46 17.21 -7.12
N GLN A 311 17.43 18.08 -7.37
CA GLN A 311 17.19 19.32 -8.09
C GLN A 311 17.07 19.06 -9.59
N VAL A 312 16.00 19.56 -10.19
CA VAL A 312 15.84 19.54 -11.65
C VAL A 312 16.60 20.73 -12.23
N PRO A 313 17.60 20.49 -13.11
CA PRO A 313 18.37 21.57 -13.74
C PRO A 313 17.48 22.54 -14.53
N PRO A 314 17.82 23.86 -14.57
CA PRO A 314 17.02 24.86 -15.29
C PRO A 314 16.77 24.50 -16.76
N PHE A 315 17.76 23.93 -17.43
CA PHE A 315 17.62 23.55 -18.83
C PHE A 315 16.55 22.48 -19.08
N ILE A 316 16.30 21.59 -18.11
CA ILE A 316 15.25 20.57 -18.20
C ILE A 316 13.88 21.15 -17.87
N LYS A 317 13.83 22.12 -16.94
CA LYS A 317 12.59 22.82 -16.58
C LYS A 317 12.01 23.62 -17.74
N GLU A 318 12.88 24.23 -18.56
CA GLU A 318 12.50 25.18 -19.63
C GLU A 318 12.31 24.51 -21.00
N SER A 319 12.61 23.23 -21.15
CA SER A 319 12.61 22.55 -22.46
C SER A 319 11.21 22.18 -22.95
N PRO A 320 10.72 22.75 -24.07
CA PRO A 320 9.44 22.38 -24.66
C PRO A 320 9.58 21.07 -25.44
N CYS A 321 8.70 20.10 -25.16
CA CYS A 321 8.62 18.85 -25.94
C CYS A 321 7.83 19.07 -27.26
N SER A 322 8.07 20.19 -27.95
CA SER A 322 7.18 20.71 -29.00
C SER A 322 7.42 20.12 -30.39
N SER A 323 8.43 19.27 -30.55
CA SER A 323 8.77 18.63 -31.81
C SER A 323 9.05 17.15 -31.59
N ILE A 324 8.34 16.27 -32.30
CA ILE A 324 8.82 15.02 -32.95
C ILE A 324 7.63 14.11 -33.32
N PRO A 325 7.62 13.53 -34.54
CA PRO A 325 6.75 12.42 -34.93
C PRO A 325 7.06 11.18 -34.09
N LEU A 326 6.05 10.56 -33.49
CA LEU A 326 6.27 9.30 -32.79
C LEU A 326 6.76 8.21 -33.74
N ALA A 327 7.83 7.51 -33.35
CA ALA A 327 8.14 6.19 -33.86
C ALA A 327 7.14 5.13 -33.30
N LEU A 328 5.83 5.42 -33.37
CA LEU A 328 4.84 4.37 -33.28
C LEU A 328 5.02 3.48 -34.51
N LYS A 329 4.96 2.16 -34.31
CA LYS A 329 4.89 1.21 -35.44
C LYS A 329 3.85 1.72 -36.43
N LYS A 330 4.20 1.71 -37.74
CA LYS A 330 3.40 2.31 -38.82
C LYS A 330 1.90 2.10 -38.55
N PRO A 331 1.11 3.19 -38.38
CA PRO A 331 -0.27 3.08 -37.93
C PRO A 331 -1.06 2.18 -38.88
N LYS A 332 -1.80 1.23 -38.32
CA LYS A 332 -2.60 0.28 -39.07
C LYS A 332 -4.03 0.83 -39.18
N GLY A 333 -4.28 1.60 -40.24
CA GLY A 333 -5.60 2.08 -40.61
C GLY A 333 -5.92 3.54 -40.25
N ASN A 334 -6.93 4.09 -40.93
CA ASN A 334 -7.28 5.51 -40.91
C ASN A 334 -7.66 6.06 -39.52
N LEU A 335 -8.28 5.23 -38.68
CA LEU A 335 -8.69 5.62 -37.33
C LEU A 335 -7.49 5.94 -36.42
N GLN A 336 -6.45 5.10 -36.45
CA GLN A 336 -5.22 5.31 -35.66
C GLN A 336 -4.50 6.59 -36.12
N ILE A 337 -4.39 6.79 -37.43
CA ILE A 337 -3.77 8.00 -38.01
C ILE A 337 -4.49 9.25 -37.53
N ARG A 338 -5.83 9.26 -37.58
CA ARG A 338 -6.64 10.39 -37.11
C ARG A 338 -6.42 10.69 -35.63
N ARG A 339 -6.43 9.66 -34.78
CA ARG A 339 -6.26 9.82 -33.32
C ARG A 339 -4.87 10.30 -32.94
N ILE A 340 -3.83 9.82 -33.62
CA ILE A 340 -2.45 10.32 -33.42
C ILE A 340 -2.40 11.81 -33.75
N LYS A 341 -2.95 12.24 -34.89
CA LYS A 341 -3.00 13.67 -35.27
C LYS A 341 -3.76 14.53 -34.24
N GLU A 342 -4.88 14.04 -33.73
CA GLU A 342 -5.66 14.72 -32.68
C GLU A 342 -4.88 14.83 -31.37
N ALA A 343 -4.15 13.78 -30.99
CA ALA A 343 -3.30 13.75 -29.80
C ALA A 343 -2.07 14.65 -29.96
N GLU A 344 -1.42 14.69 -31.12
CA GLU A 344 -0.31 15.60 -31.43
C GLU A 344 -0.75 17.06 -31.33
N LYS A 345 -1.90 17.41 -31.91
CA LYS A 345 -2.47 18.77 -31.79
C LYS A 345 -2.76 19.14 -30.34
N SER A 346 -3.30 18.20 -29.57
CA SER A 346 -3.58 18.39 -28.13
C SER A 346 -2.28 18.51 -27.32
N LEU A 347 -1.25 17.74 -27.67
CA LEU A 347 0.07 17.82 -27.06
C LEU A 347 0.72 19.17 -27.30
N GLN A 348 0.69 19.69 -28.54
CA GLN A 348 1.23 21.03 -28.84
C GLN A 348 0.59 22.11 -27.97
N LYS A 349 -0.74 22.09 -27.81
CA LYS A 349 -1.45 22.99 -26.91
C LYS A 349 -1.04 22.81 -25.45
N ARG A 350 -0.87 21.58 -24.98
CA ARG A 350 -0.49 21.30 -23.59
C ARG A 350 0.97 21.62 -23.29
N VAL A 351 1.88 21.45 -24.25
CA VAL A 351 3.30 21.81 -24.09
C VAL A 351 3.43 23.31 -23.81
N SER A 352 2.62 24.17 -24.43
CA SER A 352 2.59 25.59 -24.05
C SER A 352 2.11 25.82 -22.60
N GLU A 353 1.16 25.04 -22.10
CA GLU A 353 0.63 25.16 -20.73
C GLU A 353 1.59 24.60 -19.66
N ILE A 354 2.34 23.53 -19.95
CA ILE A 354 3.30 22.89 -19.02
C ILE A 354 4.43 23.83 -18.60
N THR A 355 4.76 24.83 -19.44
CA THR A 355 5.82 25.81 -19.15
C THR A 355 5.61 26.58 -17.84
N GLU A 356 4.37 26.72 -17.34
CA GLU A 356 4.07 27.40 -16.09
C GLU A 356 4.38 26.56 -14.83
N GLY A 357 4.48 25.23 -14.95
CA GLY A 357 4.64 24.31 -13.81
C GLY A 357 6.00 23.61 -13.70
N GLY A 358 6.75 23.53 -14.80
CA GLY A 358 8.06 22.90 -14.91
C GLY A 358 8.07 21.38 -14.68
N ARG A 359 9.09 20.70 -15.22
CA ARG A 359 9.33 19.27 -14.97
C ARG A 359 9.76 19.02 -13.52
N LYS A 360 9.32 17.90 -12.94
CA LYS A 360 9.50 17.51 -11.53
C LYS A 360 9.78 16.02 -11.40
N VAL A 361 10.82 15.69 -10.65
CA VAL A 361 11.02 14.31 -10.18
C VAL A 361 10.05 14.08 -9.03
N HIS A 362 9.15 13.12 -9.17
CA HIS A 362 8.20 12.79 -8.11
C HIS A 362 8.92 12.25 -6.87
N ALA A 363 8.36 12.48 -5.68
CA ALA A 363 9.03 12.14 -4.42
C ALA A 363 9.36 10.65 -4.30
N GLU A 364 8.49 9.77 -4.81
CA GLU A 364 8.74 8.32 -4.82
C GLU A 364 9.97 7.96 -5.68
N VAL A 365 10.11 8.61 -6.84
CA VAL A 365 11.27 8.42 -7.74
C VAL A 365 12.53 8.95 -7.09
N GLN A 366 12.46 10.07 -6.36
CA GLN A 366 13.62 10.61 -5.64
C GLN A 366 14.14 9.62 -4.58
N LEU A 367 13.25 9.01 -3.79
CA LEU A 367 13.68 8.00 -2.81
C LEU A 367 14.24 6.74 -3.46
N LEU A 368 13.68 6.27 -4.59
CA LEU A 368 14.28 5.16 -5.35
C LEU A 368 15.72 5.50 -5.73
N PHE A 369 15.95 6.66 -6.35
CA PHE A 369 17.28 7.04 -6.80
C PHE A 369 18.27 7.31 -5.66
N PHE A 370 17.79 7.69 -4.47
CA PHE A 370 18.65 7.73 -3.28
C PHE A 370 19.33 6.37 -3.03
N TYR A 371 18.58 5.26 -3.04
CA TYR A 371 19.14 3.92 -2.80
C TYR A 371 19.95 3.37 -3.96
N GLU A 372 19.81 3.95 -5.15
CA GLU A 372 20.64 3.64 -6.31
C GLU A 372 21.98 4.36 -6.26
N LEU A 373 22.01 5.56 -5.67
CA LEU A 373 23.25 6.29 -5.36
C LEU A 373 24.00 5.68 -4.16
N HIS A 374 23.31 4.94 -3.30
CA HIS A 374 23.85 4.37 -2.07
C HIS A 374 23.58 2.85 -2.00
N PRO A 375 24.18 2.04 -2.88
CA PRO A 375 23.90 0.60 -2.97
C PRO A 375 24.28 -0.19 -1.72
N ASN A 376 25.15 0.37 -0.86
CA ASN A 376 25.60 -0.25 0.39
C ASN A 376 24.62 -0.05 1.55
N LEU A 377 23.60 0.81 1.40
CA LEU A 377 22.60 1.01 2.45
C LEU A 377 21.53 -0.10 2.39
N PRO A 378 21.03 -0.56 3.55
CA PRO A 378 19.88 -1.46 3.59
C PRO A 378 18.70 -0.84 2.86
N ARG A 379 18.10 -1.57 1.91
CA ARG A 379 17.00 -1.04 1.11
C ARG A 379 15.67 -1.30 1.81
N PRO A 380 14.80 -0.29 2.01
CA PRO A 380 13.44 -0.51 2.44
C PRO A 380 12.65 -1.21 1.32
N ARG A 381 11.63 -1.96 1.70
CA ARG A 381 10.68 -2.56 0.76
C ARG A 381 9.60 -1.57 0.35
N PHE A 382 9.24 -0.60 1.20
CA PHE A 382 8.19 0.39 0.90
C PHE A 382 8.69 1.82 0.72
N ILE A 383 8.17 2.44 -0.34
CA ILE A 383 8.16 3.89 -0.54
C ILE A 383 6.70 4.34 -0.49
N CYS A 384 6.31 5.03 0.58
CA CYS A 384 4.95 5.51 0.80
C CYS A 384 4.88 7.02 0.56
N SER A 385 3.91 7.51 -0.20
CA SER A 385 3.67 8.93 -0.36
C SER A 385 2.40 9.40 0.34
N SER A 386 2.28 10.72 0.54
CA SER A 386 1.12 11.34 1.18
C SER A 386 -0.18 11.23 0.35
N LYS A 387 -0.05 10.76 -0.89
CA LYS A 387 -1.11 10.36 -1.81
C LYS A 387 -0.85 8.93 -2.26
N LYS A 388 -1.81 8.31 -2.93
CA LYS A 388 -1.53 7.06 -3.67
C LYS A 388 -0.49 7.36 -4.76
N ALA A 389 0.32 6.38 -5.15
CA ALA A 389 1.28 6.59 -6.23
C ALA A 389 0.56 6.93 -7.53
N CYS A 390 1.19 7.78 -8.36
CA CYS A 390 0.72 8.00 -9.71
C CYS A 390 1.01 6.77 -10.59
N TYR A 391 0.39 6.71 -11.77
CA TYR A 391 0.59 5.58 -12.68
C TYR A 391 2.08 5.38 -13.04
N LEU A 392 2.82 6.45 -13.37
CA LEU A 392 4.23 6.36 -13.77
C LEU A 392 5.13 5.93 -12.62
N CYS A 393 4.93 6.48 -11.41
CA CYS A 393 5.69 6.06 -10.23
C CYS A 393 5.43 4.59 -9.89
N ASN A 394 4.16 4.18 -9.91
CA ASN A 394 3.79 2.80 -9.63
C ASN A 394 4.40 1.81 -10.65
N LEU A 395 4.31 2.13 -11.94
CA LEU A 395 4.86 1.29 -13.00
C LEU A 395 6.39 1.23 -12.92
N PHE A 396 7.05 2.36 -12.70
CA PHE A 396 8.52 2.41 -12.63
C PHE A 396 9.05 1.66 -11.40
N LEU A 397 8.45 1.82 -10.22
CA LEU A 397 8.79 1.05 -9.02
C LEU A 397 8.61 -0.47 -9.26
N HIS A 398 7.54 -0.85 -9.95
CA HIS A 398 7.26 -2.25 -10.28
C HIS A 398 8.29 -2.85 -11.24
N ILE A 399 8.69 -2.13 -12.30
CA ILE A 399 9.74 -2.57 -13.23
C ILE A 399 11.11 -2.62 -12.55
N HIS A 400 11.38 -1.69 -11.65
CA HIS A 400 12.59 -1.70 -10.84
C HIS A 400 12.67 -2.92 -9.91
N GLY A 401 11.53 -3.37 -9.39
CA GLY A 401 11.42 -4.58 -8.56
C GLY A 401 11.94 -4.43 -7.12
N GLY A 402 12.80 -3.44 -6.85
CA GLY A 402 13.37 -3.22 -5.51
C GLY A 402 12.47 -2.49 -4.49
N PHE A 403 11.38 -1.86 -4.93
CA PHE A 403 10.53 -1.03 -4.06
C PHE A 403 9.05 -1.21 -4.37
N LEU A 404 8.22 -1.03 -3.34
CA LEU A 404 6.78 -1.13 -3.44
C LEU A 404 6.11 0.16 -2.99
N SER A 405 5.05 0.53 -3.69
CA SER A 405 4.08 1.50 -3.20
C SER A 405 2.85 0.75 -2.69
N PRO A 406 2.22 1.14 -1.57
CA PRO A 406 1.04 0.44 -1.05
C PRO A 406 -0.16 0.45 -2.00
N GLN A 407 -0.35 1.53 -2.77
CA GLN A 407 -1.54 1.77 -3.58
C GLN A 407 -1.22 2.74 -4.72
N THR A 408 -1.94 2.63 -5.82
CA THR A 408 -1.91 3.60 -6.92
C THR A 408 -3.28 4.19 -7.17
N HIS A 409 -3.34 5.47 -7.56
CA HIS A 409 -4.56 6.10 -8.08
C HIS A 409 -4.64 6.01 -9.62
N GLY A 410 -3.59 5.55 -10.30
CA GLY A 410 -3.62 5.25 -11.74
C GLY A 410 -3.71 6.45 -12.68
N LYS A 411 -3.51 7.69 -12.20
CA LYS A 411 -3.50 8.92 -13.02
C LYS A 411 -2.09 9.28 -13.48
N LEU A 412 -1.99 9.82 -14.69
CA LEU A 412 -0.76 10.32 -15.32
C LEU A 412 -0.57 11.82 -15.07
N TYR A 413 0.67 12.24 -14.84
CA TYR A 413 1.07 13.64 -14.71
C TYR A 413 2.07 14.02 -15.81
N ASP A 414 1.90 15.21 -16.39
CA ASP A 414 2.71 15.76 -17.49
C ASP A 414 4.08 16.24 -17.02
N THR A 415 4.15 16.70 -15.77
CA THR A 415 5.38 17.23 -15.18
C THR A 415 6.37 16.12 -14.76
N TRP A 416 5.99 14.85 -14.79
CA TRP A 416 6.83 13.73 -14.37
C TRP A 416 8.08 13.57 -15.26
N ILE A 417 9.22 13.21 -14.63
CA ILE A 417 10.50 12.96 -15.31
C ILE A 417 11.39 12.01 -14.48
N LEU A 418 12.26 11.26 -15.17
CA LEU A 418 13.35 10.50 -14.55
C LEU A 418 14.62 11.35 -14.47
N PRO A 419 15.38 11.29 -13.35
CA PRO A 419 16.60 12.06 -13.16
C PRO A 419 17.81 11.41 -13.84
N ASP A 420 17.84 11.31 -15.16
CA ASP A 420 18.99 10.78 -15.91
C ASP A 420 20.23 11.69 -15.93
N TRP A 421 20.16 12.83 -15.23
CA TRP A 421 21.31 13.73 -14.99
C TRP A 421 22.02 13.47 -13.67
N ILE A 422 21.54 12.54 -12.84
CA ILE A 422 22.28 12.10 -11.66
C ILE A 422 23.18 10.91 -12.02
N GLU A 423 24.41 10.96 -11.52
CA GLU A 423 25.43 9.94 -11.76
C GLU A 423 25.24 8.80 -10.76
N ILE A 424 24.51 7.77 -11.19
CA ILE A 424 24.44 6.50 -10.46
C ILE A 424 25.74 5.69 -10.70
N PRO A 425 26.07 4.70 -9.85
CA PRO A 425 27.22 3.83 -10.07
C PRO A 425 27.20 3.18 -11.47
N ALA A 426 28.34 3.18 -12.16
CA ALA A 426 28.43 2.80 -13.57
C ALA A 426 28.03 1.34 -13.84
N ASP A 427 28.23 0.45 -12.87
CA ASP A 427 27.78 -0.95 -12.89
C ASP A 427 26.24 -1.08 -12.95
N ARG A 428 25.50 -0.04 -12.53
CA ARG A 428 24.03 0.01 -12.60
C ARG A 428 23.52 0.44 -13.98
N TYR A 429 24.37 1.01 -14.84
CA TYR A 429 23.94 1.55 -16.14
C TYR A 429 23.24 0.52 -17.04
N PRO A 430 23.76 -0.73 -17.22
CA PRO A 430 23.08 -1.73 -18.05
C PRO A 430 21.67 -2.06 -17.53
N HIS A 431 21.52 -2.15 -16.21
CA HIS A 431 20.22 -2.40 -15.58
C HIS A 431 19.25 -1.24 -15.84
N PHE A 432 19.68 0.00 -15.69
CA PHE A 432 18.86 1.18 -15.96
C PHE A 432 18.53 1.38 -17.44
N ALA A 433 19.46 1.06 -18.34
CA ALA A 433 19.21 1.04 -19.78
C ALA A 433 18.10 0.04 -20.13
N MET A 434 18.16 -1.18 -19.57
CA MET A 434 17.12 -2.20 -19.75
C MET A 434 15.78 -1.77 -19.14
N MET A 435 15.76 -1.30 -17.89
CA MET A 435 14.53 -0.83 -17.23
C MET A 435 13.86 0.31 -18.00
N THR A 436 14.64 1.26 -18.51
CA THR A 436 14.11 2.40 -19.27
C THR A 436 13.49 1.94 -20.59
N LYS A 437 14.11 0.96 -21.24
CA LYS A 437 13.56 0.30 -22.43
C LYS A 437 12.25 -0.42 -22.09
N ASP A 438 12.22 -1.27 -21.07
CA ASP A 438 11.02 -2.03 -20.67
C ASP A 438 9.88 -1.11 -20.24
N PHE A 439 10.21 -0.02 -19.54
CA PHE A 439 9.26 1.03 -19.17
C PHE A 439 8.66 1.68 -20.41
N LYS A 440 9.48 2.14 -21.35
CA LYS A 440 9.01 2.75 -22.60
C LYS A 440 8.18 1.78 -23.44
N GLU A 441 8.64 0.55 -23.65
CA GLU A 441 7.92 -0.47 -24.41
C GLU A 441 6.56 -0.81 -23.76
N THR A 442 6.50 -0.79 -22.43
CA THR A 442 5.25 -0.99 -21.70
C THR A 442 4.25 0.15 -21.87
N LEU A 443 4.73 1.39 -21.88
CA LEU A 443 3.91 2.55 -22.21
C LEU A 443 3.43 2.47 -23.66
N GLU A 444 4.31 2.16 -24.61
CA GLU A 444 3.98 2.05 -26.04
C GLU A 444 2.93 0.98 -26.32
N ARG A 445 3.02 -0.18 -25.66
CA ARG A 445 2.01 -1.24 -25.76
C ARG A 445 0.62 -0.78 -25.32
N LYS A 446 0.55 -0.03 -24.23
CA LYS A 446 -0.71 0.55 -23.73
C LYS A 446 -1.23 1.68 -24.62
N ILE A 447 -0.35 2.52 -25.14
CA ILE A 447 -0.70 3.54 -26.14
C ILE A 447 -1.28 2.85 -27.39
N GLU A 448 -0.64 1.80 -27.89
CA GLU A 448 -1.12 1.07 -29.07
C GLU A 448 -2.50 0.44 -28.81
N GLN A 449 -2.73 -0.12 -27.63
CA GLN A 449 -4.04 -0.61 -27.20
C GLN A 449 -5.09 0.51 -27.19
N ASP A 450 -4.76 1.64 -26.56
CA ASP A 450 -5.64 2.81 -26.44
C ASP A 450 -5.86 3.53 -27.78
N LEU A 451 -5.03 3.31 -28.79
CA LEU A 451 -5.24 3.79 -30.16
C LEU A 451 -6.17 2.86 -30.95
N ARG A 452 -6.10 1.54 -30.71
CA ARG A 452 -6.92 0.52 -31.38
C ARG A 452 -8.38 0.54 -30.93
N SER A 453 -8.63 0.78 -29.64
CA SER A 453 -9.97 0.93 -29.08
C SER A 453 -10.09 2.27 -28.38
N THR A 454 -11.30 2.85 -28.31
CA THR A 454 -11.50 4.02 -27.45
C THR A 454 -11.55 3.52 -26.01
N PRO A 455 -10.54 3.82 -25.15
CA PRO A 455 -10.61 3.39 -23.76
C PRO A 455 -11.82 4.04 -23.11
N LYS A 456 -12.56 3.28 -22.29
CA LYS A 456 -13.56 3.89 -21.41
C LYS A 456 -12.78 4.76 -20.41
N PRO A 457 -12.95 6.09 -20.41
CA PRO A 457 -12.21 6.94 -19.50
C PRO A 457 -12.64 6.61 -18.07
N TYR A 458 -11.67 6.25 -17.23
CA TYR A 458 -11.92 6.20 -15.79
C TYR A 458 -12.15 7.63 -15.29
N PRO A 459 -13.07 7.82 -14.33
CA PRO A 459 -13.26 9.12 -13.70
C PRO A 459 -11.97 9.57 -12.99
N ASP A 460 -11.83 10.88 -12.79
CA ASP A 460 -10.71 11.41 -12.02
C ASP A 460 -10.70 10.77 -10.61
N PRO A 461 -9.62 10.06 -10.24
CA PRO A 461 -9.59 9.26 -9.02
C PRO A 461 -9.40 10.10 -7.76
N ASP A 462 -9.88 9.60 -6.62
CA ASP A 462 -9.46 10.12 -5.32
C ASP A 462 -8.00 9.71 -5.04
N GLU A 463 -7.11 10.68 -5.23
CA GLU A 463 -5.67 10.56 -5.01
C GLU A 463 -5.31 10.42 -3.52
N SER A 464 -6.23 10.75 -2.62
CA SER A 464 -5.94 10.79 -1.20
C SER A 464 -5.63 9.40 -0.65
N PHE A 465 -4.64 9.33 0.23
CA PHE A 465 -4.32 8.14 0.98
C PHE A 465 -5.18 8.06 2.26
N VAL A 466 -5.70 6.86 2.55
CA VAL A 466 -6.31 6.49 3.84
C VAL A 466 -5.82 5.10 4.18
N LEU A 467 -5.21 4.93 5.35
CA LEU A 467 -4.81 3.62 5.83
C LEU A 467 -6.03 2.92 6.41
N THR A 468 -6.52 1.86 5.76
CA THR A 468 -7.70 1.10 6.22
C THR A 468 -7.35 -0.19 6.95
N ASP A 469 -6.08 -0.62 6.88
CA ASP A 469 -5.68 -2.00 7.18
C ASP A 469 -4.67 -2.09 8.36
N ALA A 470 -4.88 -1.34 9.45
CA ALA A 470 -4.05 -1.48 10.65
C ALA A 470 -4.60 -2.63 11.52
N HIS A 471 -3.93 -3.78 11.48
CA HIS A 471 -4.21 -4.93 12.34
C HIS A 471 -3.19 -4.99 13.47
N TRP A 472 -3.52 -4.37 14.59
CA TRP A 472 -2.94 -4.77 15.87
C TRP A 472 -3.94 -5.67 16.57
N SER A 473 -3.60 -6.96 16.74
CA SER A 473 -4.32 -7.82 17.68
C SER A 473 -4.11 -7.26 19.08
N SER A 474 -5.05 -6.43 19.54
CA SER A 474 -5.08 -5.93 20.91
C SER A 474 -5.56 -7.06 21.81
N THR A 475 -4.67 -7.94 22.25
CA THR A 475 -5.00 -8.95 23.27
C THR A 475 -4.92 -8.39 24.70
N GLU A 476 -4.87 -7.06 24.89
CA GLU A 476 -4.77 -6.45 26.23
C GLU A 476 -5.79 -5.32 26.46
N ILE A 477 -7.06 -5.55 26.13
CA ILE A 477 -8.17 -4.80 26.75
C ILE A 477 -9.23 -5.81 27.21
N SER A 478 -9.00 -6.41 28.38
CA SER A 478 -10.06 -6.86 29.29
C SER A 478 -9.45 -7.36 30.61
N ALA A 479 -9.17 -6.44 31.51
CA ALA A 479 -9.10 -6.73 32.94
C ALA A 479 -9.35 -5.47 33.77
N ILE A 480 -10.44 -4.75 33.49
CA ILE A 480 -11.10 -3.94 34.52
C ILE A 480 -12.32 -4.76 34.93
N ARG A 481 -12.12 -5.63 35.93
CA ARG A 481 -13.24 -6.19 36.69
C ARG A 481 -13.72 -5.09 37.62
N THR A 482 -14.86 -4.49 37.27
CA THR A 482 -15.67 -3.71 38.20
C THR A 482 -16.19 -4.67 39.27
N LEU A 483 -15.51 -4.72 40.42
CA LEU A 483 -16.04 -5.36 41.61
C LEU A 483 -16.89 -4.33 42.34
N THR A 484 -18.21 -4.50 42.23
CA THR A 484 -19.19 -3.94 43.15
C THR A 484 -18.88 -4.46 44.56
N SER A 485 -18.49 -3.53 45.43
CA SER A 485 -18.32 -3.77 46.87
C SER A 485 -19.67 -3.59 47.56
N GLU A 486 -20.31 -4.70 47.93
CA GLU A 486 -21.23 -4.75 49.05
C GLU A 486 -20.73 -5.79 50.07
N GLY A 487 -20.64 -5.38 51.34
CA GLY A 487 -20.92 -6.24 52.49
C GLY A 487 -19.84 -7.22 52.98
N SER A 488 -19.02 -6.71 53.91
CA SER A 488 -18.80 -7.26 55.26
C SER A 488 -18.18 -8.66 55.53
N THR A 489 -17.18 -8.57 56.42
CA THR A 489 -16.81 -9.43 57.57
C THR A 489 -15.96 -10.70 57.40
N SER A 490 -14.75 -10.59 57.97
CA SER A 490 -14.06 -11.58 58.84
C SER A 490 -13.52 -12.85 58.16
N THR A 491 -12.37 -13.48 58.47
CA THR A 491 -11.33 -13.35 59.50
C THR A 491 -10.11 -14.17 59.01
N LEU A 492 -8.91 -13.72 59.37
CA LEU A 492 -7.69 -14.45 59.76
C LEU A 492 -7.27 -15.81 59.13
N CYS A 493 -5.96 -15.83 58.87
CA CYS A 493 -4.97 -16.91 59.08
C CYS A 493 -4.52 -17.84 57.93
N GLN A 494 -3.26 -17.57 57.53
CA GLN A 494 -2.09 -18.47 57.51
C GLN A 494 -2.07 -19.74 56.62
N LYS A 495 -1.03 -19.76 55.77
CA LYS A 495 -0.38 -20.94 55.17
C LYS A 495 0.14 -21.90 56.27
N PRO A 496 0.33 -23.20 55.99
CA PRO A 496 1.61 -23.71 55.44
C PRO A 496 1.40 -24.71 54.27
N LEU A 497 2.20 -24.79 53.20
CA LEU A 497 3.61 -25.15 53.02
C LEU A 497 3.92 -26.67 53.09
N LEU A 498 4.22 -27.22 51.89
CA LEU A 498 5.11 -28.33 51.51
C LEU A 498 4.93 -29.75 52.05
N THR A 499 4.99 -30.70 51.11
CA THR A 499 5.77 -31.98 50.99
C THR A 499 4.96 -32.92 50.09
N GLU A 500 5.43 -33.81 49.21
CA GLU A 500 6.71 -34.43 48.80
C GLU A 500 6.35 -35.17 47.47
N GLY A 501 7.23 -35.37 46.49
CA GLY A 501 8.15 -36.52 46.47
C GLY A 501 7.73 -37.60 45.45
N THR A 502 8.15 -37.42 44.19
CA THR A 502 8.70 -38.40 43.22
C THR A 502 8.29 -39.89 43.15
N ASN A 503 7.83 -40.26 41.93
CA ASN A 503 8.19 -41.40 41.04
C ASN A 503 7.86 -42.87 41.35
N ILE A 504 7.40 -43.59 40.29
CA ILE A 504 7.84 -44.89 39.69
C ILE A 504 6.62 -45.57 39.00
N THR A 505 6.47 -45.59 37.67
CA THR A 505 6.90 -46.56 36.60
C THR A 505 5.94 -47.75 36.31
N ARG A 506 5.59 -47.93 35.00
CA ARG A 506 5.20 -49.17 34.23
C ARG A 506 3.91 -49.90 34.69
N GLN A 507 3.08 -50.57 33.88
CA GLN A 507 3.23 -51.23 32.57
C GLN A 507 1.83 -51.61 32.01
N GLN A 508 1.67 -51.50 30.68
CA GLN A 508 0.95 -52.36 29.70
C GLN A 508 -0.36 -53.14 30.01
N LEU A 509 -1.31 -52.99 29.05
CA LEU A 509 -2.12 -54.00 28.31
C LEU A 509 -3.08 -54.92 29.13
N SER A 510 -4.29 -55.30 28.73
CA SER A 510 -5.04 -55.32 27.47
C SER A 510 -6.55 -55.60 27.73
N ASP A 511 -7.34 -55.50 26.66
CA ASP A 511 -8.54 -56.29 26.31
C ASP A 511 -9.97 -55.87 26.71
N ALA A 512 -10.78 -55.87 25.63
CA ALA A 512 -12.15 -56.38 25.46
C ALA A 512 -13.38 -55.49 25.78
N GLU A 513 -14.04 -55.14 24.67
CA GLU A 513 -15.45 -55.43 24.34
C GLU A 513 -16.63 -54.56 24.85
N VAL A 514 -17.31 -53.98 23.83
CA VAL A 514 -18.76 -53.98 23.56
C VAL A 514 -19.70 -53.21 24.52
N GLN A 515 -20.37 -52.17 24.01
CA GLN A 515 -21.84 -52.15 23.78
C GLN A 515 -22.34 -50.80 23.24
N GLU A 516 -23.13 -50.90 22.18
CA GLU A 516 -23.99 -49.87 21.56
C GLU A 516 -25.22 -49.53 22.41
N SER A 517 -25.78 -48.32 22.22
CA SER A 517 -27.22 -48.04 22.03
C SER A 517 -27.42 -46.51 21.95
N ALA A 518 -28.37 -45.91 21.25
CA ALA A 518 -29.30 -46.32 20.20
C ALA A 518 -29.80 -45.03 19.51
N ALA A 519 -30.16 -45.17 18.24
CA ALA A 519 -30.68 -44.13 17.35
C ALA A 519 -32.12 -43.71 17.65
N LEU A 520 -32.53 -42.51 17.17
CA LEU A 520 -33.87 -42.23 16.65
C LEU A 520 -33.85 -41.04 15.66
N THR A 521 -34.27 -41.30 14.42
CA THR A 521 -34.73 -40.38 13.34
C THR A 521 -35.81 -41.15 12.55
N PRO A 522 -36.54 -40.59 11.56
CA PRO A 522 -37.26 -39.31 11.35
C PRO A 522 -38.77 -39.59 11.07
N PRO A 523 -39.58 -38.69 10.47
CA PRO A 523 -39.79 -38.68 9.00
C PRO A 523 -39.98 -37.24 8.42
N ASP A 524 -39.43 -36.87 7.25
CA ASP A 524 -39.82 -37.12 5.84
C ASP A 524 -41.23 -36.65 5.43
N LEU A 525 -41.29 -35.69 4.48
CA LEU A 525 -42.26 -35.63 3.37
C LEU A 525 -41.91 -34.50 2.36
N THR A 526 -41.81 -34.92 1.10
CA THR A 526 -41.36 -34.24 -0.13
C THR A 526 -42.42 -33.41 -0.87
N LYS A 527 -41.97 -32.66 -1.92
CA LYS A 527 -42.65 -32.20 -3.18
C LYS A 527 -43.31 -30.80 -3.17
N THR A 528 -43.18 -29.85 -4.13
CA THR A 528 -42.63 -29.77 -5.52
C THR A 528 -42.36 -28.28 -5.92
N PHE A 529 -41.47 -28.10 -6.92
CA PHE A 529 -41.00 -26.93 -7.71
C PHE A 529 -41.90 -25.69 -7.96
N GLU A 530 -41.27 -24.49 -8.02
CA GLU A 530 -41.16 -23.58 -9.21
C GLU A 530 -40.44 -22.23 -8.90
N GLY A 531 -39.55 -21.76 -9.82
CA GLY A 531 -39.17 -20.33 -9.97
C GLY A 531 -37.77 -19.85 -9.52
N ILE A 532 -36.87 -19.60 -10.48
CA ILE A 532 -35.55 -18.91 -10.39
C ILE A 532 -35.73 -17.35 -10.43
N PRO A 533 -34.79 -16.42 -10.09
CA PRO A 533 -33.44 -16.49 -9.48
C PRO A 533 -33.23 -15.61 -8.23
N GLY A 534 -32.46 -16.07 -7.23
CA GLY A 534 -32.09 -15.28 -6.05
C GLY A 534 -30.60 -15.32 -5.75
N ASN A 535 -29.98 -14.14 -5.76
CA ASN A 535 -28.60 -13.88 -5.34
C ASN A 535 -28.36 -14.16 -3.84
N THR A 536 -27.08 -14.44 -3.54
CA THR A 536 -26.32 -14.16 -2.29
C THR A 536 -26.45 -15.16 -1.15
N ILE A 537 -25.36 -15.89 -0.85
CA ILE A 537 -24.77 -15.99 0.50
C ILE A 537 -23.24 -16.05 0.35
N LEU A 538 -22.54 -15.09 0.99
CA LEU A 538 -21.10 -15.13 1.31
C LEU A 538 -20.95 -15.92 2.63
N PRO A 539 -19.79 -16.53 2.94
CA PRO A 539 -18.87 -15.74 3.77
C PRO A 539 -17.35 -15.98 3.54
N SER A 540 -16.62 -14.87 3.64
CA SER A 540 -15.31 -14.70 4.31
C SER A 540 -14.00 -15.25 3.67
N PRO A 541 -12.82 -14.74 4.10
CA PRO A 541 -11.73 -14.31 3.23
C PRO A 541 -10.51 -15.23 3.30
N GLU A 542 -9.93 -15.53 2.15
CA GLU A 542 -8.51 -15.83 1.96
C GLU A 542 -8.31 -16.04 0.47
N VAL A 543 -7.52 -15.19 -0.18
CA VAL A 543 -7.12 -15.44 -1.57
C VAL A 543 -5.61 -15.39 -1.62
N VAL A 544 -5.01 -16.50 -1.18
CA VAL A 544 -3.73 -16.97 -1.71
C VAL A 544 -3.93 -17.17 -3.22
N SER A 545 -2.99 -16.72 -4.05
CA SER A 545 -3.09 -16.97 -5.50
C SER A 545 -2.81 -18.44 -5.77
N LEU A 546 -3.85 -19.25 -5.61
CA LEU A 546 -3.85 -20.68 -5.87
C LEU A 546 -4.31 -20.89 -7.32
N VAL A 547 -3.52 -21.63 -8.10
CA VAL A 547 -3.99 -22.14 -9.40
C VAL A 547 -4.74 -23.43 -9.13
N ALA A 548 -6.07 -23.38 -9.27
CA ALA A 548 -6.93 -24.53 -9.02
C ALA A 548 -6.88 -25.53 -10.20
N VAL A 549 -6.26 -26.69 -9.96
CA VAL A 549 -6.33 -27.86 -10.86
C VAL A 549 -7.54 -28.69 -10.43
N ARG A 550 -8.42 -29.01 -11.37
CA ARG A 550 -9.67 -29.77 -11.17
C ARG A 550 -9.68 -30.93 -12.14
N GLN A 551 -10.58 -31.92 -11.98
CA GLN A 551 -10.67 -33.09 -12.85
C GLN A 551 -10.58 -32.77 -14.35
N LYS A 552 -11.36 -31.77 -14.79
CA LYS A 552 -11.41 -31.29 -16.19
C LYS A 552 -10.10 -30.71 -16.74
N HIS A 553 -9.08 -30.52 -15.90
CA HIS A 553 -7.77 -29.97 -16.27
C HIS A 553 -6.69 -31.07 -16.37
N LEU A 554 -7.06 -32.34 -16.16
CA LEU A 554 -6.17 -33.49 -16.32
C LEU A 554 -6.19 -33.99 -17.78
N PRO A 555 -5.06 -34.45 -18.33
CA PRO A 555 -3.72 -34.38 -17.75
C PRO A 555 -3.19 -32.95 -17.70
N TYR A 556 -2.64 -32.56 -16.55
CA TYR A 556 -2.07 -31.25 -16.30
C TYR A 556 -0.56 -31.31 -16.51
N ASN A 557 -0.02 -30.48 -17.40
CA ASN A 557 1.42 -30.37 -17.67
C ASN A 557 1.83 -28.90 -17.62
N LYS A 558 2.79 -28.56 -16.76
CA LYS A 558 3.28 -27.19 -16.63
C LYS A 558 4.75 -27.12 -16.26
N LEU A 559 5.43 -26.13 -16.83
CA LEU A 559 6.77 -25.74 -16.40
C LEU A 559 6.68 -24.97 -15.08
N ILE A 560 7.39 -25.45 -14.07
CA ILE A 560 7.54 -24.86 -12.76
C ILE A 560 8.92 -24.19 -12.67
N THR A 561 8.92 -22.95 -12.21
CA THR A 561 10.13 -22.14 -11.95
C THR A 561 10.01 -21.53 -10.55
N LEU A 562 11.06 -20.87 -10.05
CA LEU A 562 11.03 -20.18 -8.74
C LEU A 562 9.89 -19.16 -8.57
N ALA A 563 9.26 -18.71 -9.67
CA ALA A 563 8.13 -17.79 -9.66
C ALA A 563 6.76 -18.49 -9.80
N ALA A 564 6.72 -19.82 -9.82
CA ALA A 564 5.49 -20.58 -9.99
C ALA A 564 4.59 -20.47 -8.73
N PRO A 565 3.30 -20.12 -8.89
CA PRO A 565 2.37 -20.07 -7.76
C PRO A 565 2.04 -21.47 -7.25
N SER A 566 1.64 -21.56 -5.98
CA SER A 566 1.11 -22.77 -5.36
C SER A 566 -0.04 -23.35 -6.18
N LEU A 567 -0.04 -24.67 -6.31
CA LEU A 567 -1.10 -25.41 -7.01
C LEU A 567 -2.06 -25.99 -5.99
N ASP A 568 -3.34 -25.70 -6.16
CA ASP A 568 -4.40 -26.30 -5.36
C ASP A 568 -5.11 -27.35 -6.21
N ILE A 569 -4.84 -28.61 -5.93
CA ILE A 569 -5.42 -29.75 -6.62
C ILE A 569 -6.68 -30.13 -5.84
N ARG A 570 -7.85 -29.95 -6.48
CA ARG A 570 -9.14 -30.36 -5.95
C ARG A 570 -9.78 -31.38 -6.87
N LEU A 571 -9.64 -32.65 -6.50
CA LEU A 571 -10.33 -33.77 -7.14
C LEU A 571 -11.43 -34.28 -6.18
N ASP A 572 -12.25 -35.25 -6.61
CA ASP A 572 -13.50 -35.66 -5.94
C ASP A 572 -13.25 -36.39 -4.60
N GLY A 573 -12.89 -35.61 -3.58
CA GLY A 573 -12.61 -36.09 -2.22
C GLY A 573 -11.21 -35.76 -1.74
N LEU A 574 -10.34 -35.21 -2.59
CA LEU A 574 -8.95 -34.86 -2.27
C LEU A 574 -8.67 -33.37 -2.54
N SER A 575 -8.20 -32.66 -1.51
CA SER A 575 -7.73 -31.26 -1.62
C SER A 575 -6.29 -31.19 -1.16
N ILE A 576 -5.36 -30.93 -2.08
CA ILE A 576 -3.93 -30.89 -1.78
C ILE A 576 -3.32 -29.63 -2.38
N THR A 577 -2.55 -28.92 -1.56
CA THR A 577 -1.76 -27.78 -2.00
C THR A 577 -0.32 -28.24 -2.22
N ILE A 578 0.23 -27.97 -3.40
CA ILE A 578 1.64 -28.19 -3.73
C ILE A 578 2.34 -26.84 -3.80
N ASP A 579 3.33 -26.68 -2.94
CA ASP A 579 4.21 -25.52 -2.86
C ASP A 579 5.60 -25.87 -3.41
N PHE A 580 6.20 -24.95 -4.17
CA PHE A 580 7.54 -25.13 -4.75
C PHE A 580 8.52 -24.21 -4.04
N ALA A 581 9.01 -24.63 -2.86
CA ALA A 581 9.83 -23.80 -1.99
C ALA A 581 11.28 -23.61 -2.50
N GLU A 582 11.87 -24.63 -3.13
CA GLU A 582 13.30 -24.64 -3.52
C GLU A 582 13.58 -25.07 -4.98
N ALA A 583 12.54 -25.22 -5.81
CA ALA A 583 12.72 -25.74 -7.17
C ALA A 583 13.33 -24.70 -8.13
N LEU A 584 14.58 -24.92 -8.56
CA LEU A 584 15.27 -24.07 -9.54
C LEU A 584 14.52 -24.00 -10.88
N SER A 585 14.17 -25.16 -11.45
CA SER A 585 13.26 -25.33 -12.61
C SER A 585 12.93 -26.81 -12.84
N GLY A 586 11.69 -27.12 -13.25
CA GLY A 586 11.29 -28.48 -13.61
C GLY A 586 9.87 -28.56 -14.15
N ARG A 587 9.51 -29.66 -14.79
CA ARG A 587 8.20 -29.88 -15.41
C ARG A 587 7.34 -30.79 -14.55
N LEU A 588 6.17 -30.31 -14.18
CA LEU A 588 5.16 -31.05 -13.42
C LEU A 588 4.12 -31.66 -14.35
N PHE A 589 3.83 -32.93 -14.13
CA PHE A 589 2.79 -33.70 -14.79
C PHE A 589 1.85 -34.31 -13.75
N ILE A 590 0.54 -34.18 -13.97
CA ILE A 590 -0.50 -34.76 -13.12
C ILE A 590 -1.55 -35.41 -14.03
N ALA A 591 -1.88 -36.68 -13.80
CA ALA A 591 -2.89 -37.41 -14.58
C ALA A 591 -3.75 -38.33 -13.71
N GLU A 592 -4.93 -38.68 -14.20
CA GLU A 592 -5.69 -39.82 -13.69
C GLU A 592 -4.99 -41.12 -14.11
N ASP A 593 -4.93 -42.09 -13.20
CA ASP A 593 -4.25 -43.37 -13.35
C ASP A 593 -4.47 -44.07 -14.71
N ASP A 594 -3.39 -44.32 -15.45
CA ASP A 594 -3.40 -45.24 -16.59
C ASP A 594 -2.04 -45.94 -16.82
N GLU A 595 -1.06 -45.79 -15.91
CA GLU A 595 0.24 -46.47 -16.01
C GLU A 595 0.64 -47.09 -14.67
N SER A 596 0.00 -48.21 -14.34
CA SER A 596 0.44 -49.12 -13.28
C SER A 596 1.72 -49.85 -13.70
N GLY A 597 2.86 -49.16 -13.60
CA GLY A 597 4.20 -49.75 -13.71
C GLY A 597 4.68 -50.29 -12.37
N GLU A 598 5.32 -51.47 -12.36
CA GLU A 598 5.95 -52.03 -11.16
C GLU A 598 7.04 -51.06 -10.63
N GLY A 599 6.92 -50.63 -9.38
CA GLY A 599 7.91 -49.79 -8.69
C GLY A 599 7.45 -48.39 -8.27
N ILE A 600 6.24 -47.96 -8.63
CA ILE A 600 5.72 -46.63 -8.24
C ILE A 600 5.27 -46.63 -6.77
N ARG A 601 5.81 -45.72 -5.96
CA ARG A 601 5.44 -45.58 -4.54
C ARG A 601 4.03 -45.00 -4.41
N VAL A 602 3.19 -45.65 -3.63
CA VAL A 602 1.84 -45.17 -3.28
C VAL A 602 1.89 -44.45 -1.94
N VAL A 603 1.36 -43.23 -1.89
CA VAL A 603 1.25 -42.38 -0.70
C VAL A 603 -0.23 -42.19 -0.38
N ASP A 604 -0.67 -42.58 0.82
CA ASP A 604 -2.01 -42.24 1.30
C ASP A 604 -1.98 -40.82 1.87
N ALA A 605 -2.95 -39.99 1.48
CA ALA A 605 -3.04 -38.60 1.93
C ALA A 605 -3.11 -38.46 3.46
N LYS A 606 -3.62 -39.48 4.16
CA LYS A 606 -3.67 -39.50 5.64
C LYS A 606 -2.28 -39.64 6.30
N ASP A 607 -1.31 -40.14 5.55
CA ASP A 607 0.05 -40.41 6.04
C ASP A 607 0.99 -39.21 5.82
N ILE A 608 0.49 -38.11 5.24
CA ILE A 608 1.24 -36.85 5.09
C ILE A 608 1.25 -36.12 6.44
N PRO A 609 2.41 -35.94 7.08
CA PRO A 609 2.53 -35.31 8.38
C PRO A 609 2.19 -33.81 8.31
N THR A 610 1.52 -33.29 9.33
CA THR A 610 1.07 -31.88 9.40
C THR A 610 2.08 -30.93 10.05
N THR A 611 3.12 -31.47 10.69
CA THR A 611 4.14 -30.71 11.43
C THR A 611 5.58 -31.06 11.07
N SER A 612 5.77 -31.96 10.09
CA SER A 612 7.09 -32.37 9.58
C SER A 612 7.00 -32.66 8.08
N GLU A 613 8.12 -32.94 7.44
CA GLU A 613 8.19 -33.22 6.01
C GLU A 613 8.08 -34.74 5.73
N LEU A 614 7.41 -35.12 4.63
CA LEU A 614 7.38 -36.49 4.11
C LEU A 614 8.38 -36.61 2.97
N GLU A 615 9.44 -37.40 3.16
CA GLU A 615 10.45 -37.59 2.13
C GLU A 615 10.02 -38.64 1.10
N ILE A 616 10.04 -38.26 -0.17
CA ILE A 616 9.84 -39.14 -1.32
C ILE A 616 11.18 -39.32 -2.02
N HIS A 617 11.86 -40.42 -1.72
CA HIS A 617 13.17 -40.72 -2.29
C HIS A 617 13.08 -41.02 -3.78
N CYS A 618 13.99 -40.43 -4.56
CA CYS A 618 14.28 -40.82 -5.94
C CYS A 618 15.53 -41.71 -6.00
N ALA A 619 15.64 -42.55 -7.04
CA ALA A 619 16.87 -43.32 -7.26
C ALA A 619 18.06 -42.39 -7.50
N GLN A 620 19.24 -42.75 -6.97
CA GLN A 620 20.47 -41.99 -7.20
C GLN A 620 20.71 -41.83 -8.71
N GLU A 621 20.89 -40.58 -9.16
CA GLU A 621 21.03 -40.14 -10.57
C GLU A 621 19.74 -39.97 -11.40
N SER A 622 18.56 -40.25 -10.84
CA SER A 622 17.29 -39.92 -11.51
C SER A 622 17.02 -38.41 -11.50
N ARG A 623 16.58 -37.87 -12.64
CA ARG A 623 16.09 -36.48 -12.77
C ARG A 623 14.58 -36.37 -12.69
N GLU A 624 13.93 -37.44 -12.24
CA GLU A 624 12.49 -37.49 -12.08
C GLU A 624 12.10 -38.16 -10.77
N VAL A 625 11.00 -37.67 -10.20
CA VAL A 625 10.28 -38.29 -9.10
C VAL A 625 8.85 -38.50 -9.54
N HIS A 626 8.33 -39.69 -9.26
CA HIS A 626 6.93 -40.01 -9.52
C HIS A 626 6.36 -40.84 -8.38
N PHE A 627 5.11 -40.57 -8.02
CA PHE A 627 4.40 -41.30 -6.99
C PHE A 627 2.89 -41.23 -7.23
N LEU A 628 2.17 -42.19 -6.67
CA LEU A 628 0.71 -42.23 -6.69
C LEU A 628 0.18 -41.69 -5.38
N LEU A 629 -0.84 -40.85 -5.46
CA LEU A 629 -1.48 -40.25 -4.30
C LEU A 629 -2.91 -40.74 -4.20
N GLN A 630 -3.23 -41.39 -3.08
CA GLN A 630 -4.53 -41.98 -2.84
C GLN A 630 -5.23 -41.44 -1.60
N ASN A 631 -6.55 -41.43 -1.62
CA ASN A 631 -7.37 -41.10 -0.46
C ASN A 631 -8.38 -42.23 -0.20
N ARG A 632 -8.24 -42.91 0.95
CA ARG A 632 -9.14 -43.99 1.42
C ARG A 632 -9.43 -45.06 0.35
N GLY A 633 -8.44 -45.34 -0.51
CA GLY A 633 -8.49 -46.38 -1.53
C GLY A 633 -9.42 -46.12 -2.73
N LYS A 634 -9.83 -44.87 -3.00
CA LYS A 634 -10.80 -44.57 -4.08
C LYS A 634 -10.44 -43.48 -5.09
N GLU A 635 -9.25 -42.89 -5.03
CA GLU A 635 -8.76 -42.01 -6.09
C GLU A 635 -7.26 -42.23 -6.26
N ILE A 636 -6.77 -42.29 -7.51
CA ILE A 636 -5.39 -42.61 -7.84
C ILE A 636 -4.88 -41.49 -8.78
N ILE A 637 -4.20 -40.50 -8.21
CA ILE A 637 -3.59 -39.42 -9.00
C ILE A 637 -2.11 -39.75 -9.19
N TYR A 638 -1.67 -39.78 -10.44
CA TYR A 638 -0.26 -39.87 -10.79
C TYR A 638 0.37 -38.49 -10.83
N ILE A 639 1.42 -38.29 -10.03
CA ILE A 639 2.20 -37.05 -10.02
C ILE A 639 3.63 -37.39 -10.42
N LYS A 640 4.12 -36.71 -11.46
CA LYS A 640 5.51 -36.79 -11.93
C LYS A 640 6.12 -35.40 -12.01
N PHE A 641 7.32 -35.24 -11.47
CA PHE A 641 8.11 -34.02 -11.59
C PHE A 641 9.49 -34.35 -12.15
N VAL A 642 9.88 -33.65 -13.22
CA VAL A 642 11.17 -33.84 -13.92
C VAL A 642 11.97 -32.55 -13.83
N TRP A 643 13.21 -32.59 -13.37
CA TRP A 643 14.06 -31.39 -13.22
C TRP A 643 15.32 -31.44 -14.11
N GLY A 644 15.81 -30.26 -14.49
CA GLY A 644 17.00 -30.12 -15.34
C GLY A 644 16.77 -30.24 -16.85
N GLU A 645 15.57 -29.86 -17.32
CA GLU A 645 15.28 -29.55 -18.75
C GLU A 645 15.84 -28.20 -19.18
#